data_AF-A0A1D8MS06-F1
#
_entry.id   AF-A0A1D8MS06-F1
#
_cell.length_a   1.000
_cell.length_b   1.000
_cell.length_c   1.000
_cell.angle_alpha   90.00
_cell.angle_beta   90.00
_cell.angle_gamma   90.00
#
_symmetry.space_group_name_H-M   'P 1'
#
loop_
_entity.id
_entity.type
_entity.pdbx_description
1 polymer ?
#
loop_
_entity_poly.entity_id
_entity_poly.type
_entity_poly.pdbx_seq_one_letter_code
_entity_poly.pdbx_strand_id
1 'polypeptide(L)'
;MEERLPDLPEWKEAEVEEKFDEVREIFQENKEILRKDQGESDTQKEFIDRILEEILGHYFVTEKSKTVGGERLKPDYLFLKDKDQQKEILNSDEKDYFSESYVVADAKDWDRPLDSGEKTDHSNPKYQIFNYVDRTRIKWGILTNGRKWRLYCYDDLDTKTFYEVDLINLITKPKDEEALEDFKLFYLLFRQEAFLPKESGFADKVLEGSEKFSKELEDNLKEKIYSALEVAGRGFINTPENNLEKTPENIELAQKSSLILLYRLLFILNAESRGLLPVGDKAYDEALSLKWYKEKIIDKPNHVHLQKNTIAWNSRITNLFSAVNSGQDLHSTEIPPYNGGLFDPENGEENRFLEENALRGNYVKEIIKLLALRNDEDKLKTVDYKSFNIRHLGSIYEGLLEHKLKEAEENLILKSGEWIKDSETDIEFSEADKKVEKGGIYLTNESGERKATGSYYTPDYIVEYIVENTVGPKVEEKLEDQPTLEEIEKMDEKEQEKAENQKIASLLELNVCDPAMGSGHFLTEATECIAKEIYHGVPLKHQDIEEDEEGLNWAKRQVVQNCIYGVDINPLAVELGKLSLWIETMAEGKPLNFLDHHLKHGNSLIGSNFDNIFTHPTENQKRLDNEDFNFSPEEARENFQRQYLEIEQMPENTVQQIHEKEQAYKKFISNNTLYQQFQQLANIHTRQFFSEEANSSDYENFLINIGNPGNPFEDTEWFKNAQSDAEDRNYFHWQLEFPQVFFGELKEKVEQKEKYTHTHTHTRFNWLRRSNRKPSICQTRSNHRTQRVSRT
;
A
#
# COMPACT_ATOMS: atom_id res chain seq x y z
N MET A 1 21.60 -9.04 2.43
CA MET A 1 22.99 -8.59 2.64
C MET A 1 23.77 -9.48 3.63
N GLU A 2 23.52 -9.43 4.94
CA GLU A 2 24.28 -10.14 5.99
C GLU A 2 24.48 -11.65 5.77
N GLU A 3 23.54 -12.33 5.12
CA GLU A 3 23.65 -13.78 4.89
C GLU A 3 24.54 -14.17 3.71
N ARG A 4 24.71 -13.28 2.73
CA ARG A 4 25.46 -13.55 1.49
C ARG A 4 26.89 -13.02 1.56
N LEU A 5 27.12 -12.01 2.40
CA LEU A 5 28.43 -11.42 2.60
C LEU A 5 29.48 -12.46 3.00
N PRO A 6 29.23 -13.42 3.92
CA PRO A 6 30.20 -14.44 4.27
C PRO A 6 30.67 -15.31 3.11
N ASP A 7 29.92 -15.39 2.00
CA ASP A 7 30.31 -16.15 0.82
C ASP A 7 31.36 -15.43 -0.03
N LEU A 8 31.43 -14.10 0.05
CA LEU A 8 32.26 -13.28 -0.81
C LEU A 8 33.75 -13.36 -0.41
N PRO A 9 34.68 -13.51 -1.37
CA PRO A 9 36.12 -13.52 -1.09
C PRO A 9 36.58 -12.29 -0.32
N GLU A 10 36.07 -11.11 -0.69
CA GLU A 10 36.40 -9.83 -0.04
C GLU A 10 36.01 -9.84 1.45
N TRP A 11 34.93 -10.54 1.83
CA TRP A 11 34.58 -10.74 3.23
C TRP A 11 35.54 -11.72 3.90
N LYS A 12 35.85 -12.87 3.29
CA LYS A 12 36.72 -13.87 3.93
C LYS A 12 38.14 -13.37 4.17
N GLU A 13 38.63 -12.49 3.31
CA GLU A 13 40.02 -12.01 3.31
C GLU A 13 40.23 -10.69 4.07
N ALA A 14 39.16 -9.98 4.42
CA ALA A 14 39.29 -8.67 5.06
C ALA A 14 39.68 -8.75 6.54
N GLU A 15 40.86 -8.20 6.82
CA GLU A 15 41.41 -7.94 8.15
C GLU A 15 41.12 -6.48 8.51
N VAL A 16 40.26 -6.25 9.50
CA VAL A 16 39.76 -4.91 9.84
C VAL A 16 40.18 -4.43 11.23
N GLU A 17 40.94 -5.25 11.95
CA GLU A 17 41.29 -4.98 13.34
C GLU A 17 42.14 -3.70 13.50
N GLU A 18 43.14 -3.51 12.63
CA GLU A 18 43.99 -2.30 12.63
C GLU A 18 43.16 -1.06 12.29
N LYS A 19 42.33 -1.14 11.25
CA LYS A 19 41.44 -0.03 10.84
C LYS A 19 40.42 0.32 11.91
N PHE A 20 39.91 -0.66 12.65
CA PHE A 20 39.02 -0.43 13.78
C PHE A 20 39.71 0.38 14.90
N ASP A 21 40.95 0.04 15.22
CA ASP A 21 41.73 0.76 16.23
C ASP A 21 42.10 2.18 15.76
N GLU A 22 42.46 2.37 14.48
CA GLU A 22 42.71 3.69 13.90
C GLU A 22 41.48 4.60 13.97
N VAL A 23 40.29 4.10 13.60
CA VAL A 23 39.04 4.88 13.69
C VAL A 23 38.73 5.27 15.14
N ARG A 24 38.98 4.37 16.10
CA ARG A 24 38.85 4.68 17.53
C ARG A 24 39.78 5.78 17.97
N GLU A 25 41.05 5.73 17.54
CA GLU A 25 42.04 6.74 17.89
C GLU A 25 41.62 8.11 17.34
N ILE A 26 41.26 8.18 16.05
CA ILE A 26 40.74 9.41 15.41
C ILE A 26 39.53 9.95 16.18
N PHE A 27 38.61 9.09 16.60
CA PHE A 27 37.45 9.51 17.40
C PHE A 27 37.85 10.05 18.78
N GLN A 28 38.75 9.39 19.51
CA GLN A 28 39.17 9.84 20.84
C GLN A 28 39.94 11.17 20.79
N GLU A 29 40.77 11.37 19.77
CA GLU A 29 41.50 12.64 19.54
C GLU A 29 40.54 13.82 19.37
N ASN A 30 39.42 13.61 18.67
CA ASN A 30 38.53 14.67 18.22
C ASN A 30 37.23 14.79 19.02
N LYS A 31 36.96 13.86 19.95
CA LYS A 31 35.69 13.79 20.70
C LYS A 31 35.27 15.09 21.40
N GLU A 32 36.23 15.84 21.93
CA GLU A 32 35.96 17.12 22.62
C GLU A 32 35.69 18.28 21.65
N ILE A 33 36.16 18.18 20.41
CA ILE A 33 35.91 19.15 19.33
C ILE A 33 34.54 18.88 18.72
N LEU A 34 34.25 17.60 18.42
CA LEU A 34 32.99 17.14 17.84
C LEU A 34 31.76 17.39 18.72
N ARG A 35 31.94 17.55 20.04
CA ARG A 35 30.87 17.82 21.02
C ARG A 35 30.57 19.30 21.25
N LYS A 36 31.39 20.21 20.72
CA LYS A 36 31.12 21.65 20.81
C LYS A 36 30.37 22.05 19.55
N ASP A 37 29.30 22.83 19.68
CA ASP A 37 28.54 23.48 18.59
C ASP A 37 29.45 24.45 17.77
N GLN A 38 30.51 23.96 17.13
CA GLN A 38 31.47 24.77 16.38
C GLN A 38 31.24 24.72 14.85
N GLY A 39 30.27 23.95 14.38
CA GLY A 39 29.80 23.96 12.98
C GLY A 39 30.45 22.94 12.05
N GLU A 40 29.93 22.89 10.82
CA GLU A 40 30.04 21.78 9.86
C GLU A 40 31.49 21.55 9.41
N SER A 41 32.21 22.66 9.20
CA SER A 41 33.62 22.69 8.76
C SER A 41 34.57 21.90 9.68
N ASP A 42 34.34 21.91 10.99
CA ASP A 42 35.23 21.24 11.96
C ASP A 42 34.92 19.73 12.04
N THR A 43 33.63 19.36 11.98
CA THR A 43 33.21 17.95 11.88
C THR A 43 33.77 17.30 10.62
N GLN A 44 33.71 18.05 9.52
CA GLN A 44 34.17 17.62 8.22
C GLN A 44 35.68 17.35 8.21
N LYS A 45 36.50 18.37 8.56
CA LYS A 45 37.96 18.29 8.43
C LYS A 45 38.64 17.42 9.48
N GLU A 46 38.20 17.52 10.73
CA GLU A 46 38.90 16.86 11.84
C GLU A 46 38.51 15.39 11.97
N PHE A 47 37.38 14.98 11.40
CA PHE A 47 36.89 13.61 11.50
C PHE A 47 36.54 12.99 10.14
N ILE A 48 35.54 13.51 9.41
CA ILE A 48 35.02 12.85 8.20
C ILE A 48 36.10 12.71 7.12
N ASP A 49 36.87 13.76 6.83
CA ASP A 49 37.94 13.76 5.82
C ASP A 49 39.02 12.72 6.16
N ARG A 50 39.41 12.62 7.44
CA ARG A 50 40.38 11.62 7.89
C ARG A 50 39.86 10.20 7.71
N ILE A 51 38.59 9.96 8.01
CA ILE A 51 37.96 8.65 7.77
C ILE A 51 37.92 8.33 6.27
N LEU A 52 37.50 9.27 5.43
CA LEU A 52 37.42 9.09 3.98
C LEU A 52 38.80 8.83 3.35
N GLU A 53 39.84 9.57 3.73
CA GLU A 53 41.18 9.48 3.14
C GLU A 53 42.05 8.39 3.80
N GLU A 54 42.21 8.41 5.13
CA GLU A 54 43.18 7.57 5.86
C GLU A 54 42.68 6.13 6.06
N ILE A 55 41.36 5.97 6.22
CA ILE A 55 40.73 4.66 6.51
C ILE A 55 40.13 4.06 5.24
N LEU A 56 39.28 4.80 4.54
CA LEU A 56 38.48 4.30 3.41
C LEU A 56 39.19 4.46 2.05
N GLY A 57 40.28 5.21 1.98
CA GLY A 57 41.15 5.31 0.80
C GLY A 57 40.58 6.13 -0.37
N HIS A 58 39.61 7.01 -0.11
CA HIS A 58 39.03 7.85 -1.16
C HIS A 58 39.95 9.02 -1.55
N TYR A 59 39.89 9.39 -2.82
CA TYR A 59 40.37 10.68 -3.32
C TYR A 59 39.14 11.49 -3.73
N PHE A 60 39.08 12.77 -3.36
CA PHE A 60 37.90 13.58 -3.65
C PHE A 60 38.22 15.04 -3.97
N VAL A 61 37.26 15.74 -4.55
CA VAL A 61 37.28 17.20 -4.68
C VAL A 61 36.08 17.78 -3.92
N THR A 62 36.29 18.94 -3.31
CA THR A 62 35.28 19.65 -2.52
C THR A 62 34.85 20.96 -3.18
N GLU A 63 33.72 21.51 -2.70
CA GLU A 63 33.19 22.84 -3.09
C GLU A 63 32.89 23.02 -4.59
N LYS A 64 32.62 21.93 -5.32
CA LYS A 64 32.25 22.00 -6.74
C LYS A 64 30.74 22.11 -6.91
N SER A 65 30.29 22.86 -7.92
CA SER A 65 28.85 23.03 -8.18
C SER A 65 28.51 23.00 -9.67
N LYS A 66 27.44 22.30 -10.03
CA LYS A 66 26.90 22.26 -11.39
C LYS A 66 25.42 22.62 -11.37
N THR A 67 24.99 23.33 -12.41
CA THR A 67 23.56 23.62 -12.60
C THR A 67 22.96 22.59 -13.54
N VAL A 68 21.94 21.87 -13.08
CA VAL A 68 21.21 20.85 -13.85
C VAL A 68 19.73 21.16 -13.72
N GLY A 69 19.03 21.37 -14.84
CA GLY A 69 17.60 21.70 -14.82
C GLY A 69 17.25 22.91 -13.94
N GLY A 70 18.06 23.97 -14.01
CA GLY A 70 17.85 25.20 -13.23
C GLY A 70 18.36 25.15 -11.79
N GLU A 71 18.51 23.97 -11.19
CA GLU A 71 18.99 23.79 -9.82
C GLU A 71 20.51 23.77 -9.73
N ARG A 72 21.06 24.47 -8.74
CA ARG A 72 22.50 24.48 -8.45
C ARG A 72 22.84 23.38 -7.44
N LEU A 73 23.39 22.29 -7.93
CA LEU A 73 23.90 21.19 -7.11
C LEU A 73 25.28 21.54 -6.58
N LYS A 74 25.51 21.40 -5.28
CA LYS A 74 26.81 21.64 -4.64
C LYS A 74 27.07 20.60 -3.55
N PRO A 75 27.38 19.35 -3.93
CA PRO A 75 27.77 18.33 -2.97
C PRO A 75 29.09 18.70 -2.28
N ASP A 76 29.26 18.26 -1.04
CA ASP A 76 30.52 18.45 -0.32
C ASP A 76 31.68 17.68 -0.94
N TYR A 77 31.40 16.49 -1.49
CA TYR A 77 32.41 15.63 -2.07
C TYR A 77 32.00 15.00 -3.40
N LEU A 78 32.98 14.91 -4.28
CA LEU A 78 32.93 14.13 -5.50
C LEU A 78 34.15 13.20 -5.54
N PHE A 79 33.90 11.89 -5.49
CA PHE A 79 34.95 10.89 -5.33
C PHE A 79 35.54 10.45 -6.67
N LEU A 80 36.87 10.37 -6.69
CA LEU A 80 37.72 10.17 -7.87
C LEU A 80 38.58 8.93 -7.72
N LYS A 81 38.88 8.31 -8.86
CA LYS A 81 39.55 7.02 -8.97
C LYS A 81 40.94 7.00 -8.35
N ASP A 82 41.72 8.05 -8.59
CA ASP A 82 43.09 8.14 -8.11
C ASP A 82 43.56 9.59 -8.04
N LYS A 83 44.75 9.76 -7.46
CA LYS A 83 45.39 11.05 -7.27
C LYS A 83 45.74 11.75 -8.58
N ASP A 84 45.92 11.02 -9.67
CA ASP A 84 46.25 11.61 -10.97
C ASP A 84 44.98 12.19 -11.62
N GLN A 85 43.85 11.48 -11.54
CA GLN A 85 42.54 12.02 -11.94
C GLN A 85 42.16 13.25 -11.11
N GLN A 86 42.40 13.23 -9.79
CA GLN A 86 42.19 14.39 -8.92
C GLN A 86 43.00 15.61 -9.38
N LYS A 87 44.28 15.45 -9.70
CA LYS A 87 45.12 16.54 -10.23
C LYS A 87 44.64 17.00 -11.61
N GLU A 88 44.24 16.10 -12.50
CA GLU A 88 43.75 16.48 -13.82
C GLU A 88 42.49 17.33 -13.73
N ILE A 89 41.54 16.93 -12.89
CA ILE A 89 40.27 17.65 -12.69
C ILE A 89 40.50 19.01 -12.03
N LEU A 90 41.43 19.11 -11.07
CA LEU A 90 41.77 20.39 -10.44
C LEU A 90 42.47 21.37 -11.39
N ASN A 91 43.12 20.88 -12.45
CA ASN A 91 43.89 21.68 -13.40
C ASN A 91 43.19 21.91 -14.75
N SER A 92 41.97 21.42 -14.93
CA SER A 92 41.21 21.53 -16.19
C SER A 92 39.89 22.27 -15.98
N ASP A 93 39.65 23.31 -16.77
CA ASP A 93 38.35 24.00 -16.84
C ASP A 93 37.35 23.31 -17.79
N GLU A 94 37.77 22.28 -18.53
CA GLU A 94 36.98 21.62 -19.59
C GLU A 94 36.36 20.28 -19.17
N LYS A 95 36.89 19.59 -18.16
CA LYS A 95 36.37 18.28 -17.72
C LYS A 95 35.20 18.42 -16.75
N ASP A 96 34.11 17.73 -17.05
CA ASP A 96 32.95 17.62 -16.16
C ASP A 96 33.27 16.68 -14.99
N TYR A 97 33.54 17.27 -13.83
CA TYR A 97 33.88 16.56 -12.60
C TYR A 97 32.78 15.59 -12.12
N PHE A 98 31.52 15.83 -12.50
CA PHE A 98 30.42 14.92 -12.16
C PHE A 98 30.46 13.62 -12.96
N SER A 99 30.78 13.65 -14.26
CA SER A 99 30.84 12.43 -15.07
C SER A 99 32.03 11.53 -14.72
N GLU A 100 33.12 12.12 -14.24
CA GLU A 100 34.32 11.42 -13.83
C GLU A 100 34.19 10.75 -12.45
N SER A 101 33.27 11.23 -11.61
CA SER A 101 33.09 10.74 -10.23
C SER A 101 32.39 9.38 -10.19
N TYR A 102 32.74 8.54 -9.21
CA TYR A 102 32.04 7.26 -8.98
C TYR A 102 31.03 7.30 -7.82
N VAL A 103 31.21 8.24 -6.89
CA VAL A 103 30.31 8.50 -5.76
C VAL A 103 30.17 10.02 -5.61
N VAL A 104 28.96 10.45 -5.30
CA VAL A 104 28.68 11.80 -4.75
C VAL A 104 28.45 11.67 -3.25
N ALA A 105 29.02 12.55 -2.44
CA ALA A 105 28.83 12.49 -1.00
C ALA A 105 28.59 13.86 -0.38
N ASP A 106 27.88 13.85 0.75
CA ASP A 106 27.51 15.05 1.49
C ASP A 106 27.73 14.82 3.00
N ALA A 107 28.32 15.81 3.67
CA ALA A 107 28.55 15.80 5.10
C ALA A 107 27.57 16.73 5.81
N LYS A 108 27.36 16.50 7.11
CA LYS A 108 26.55 17.33 7.99
C LYS A 108 27.24 17.52 9.34
N ASP A 109 26.79 18.51 10.09
CA ASP A 109 27.20 18.73 11.48
C ASP A 109 27.00 17.47 12.34
N TRP A 110 27.91 17.22 13.28
CA TRP A 110 27.96 16.03 14.12
C TRP A 110 26.61 15.61 14.73
N ASP A 111 25.86 16.57 15.29
CA ASP A 111 24.57 16.32 15.94
C ASP A 111 23.35 16.58 15.03
N ARG A 112 23.56 16.95 13.75
CA ARG A 112 22.45 17.14 12.81
C ARG A 112 21.84 15.78 12.45
N PRO A 113 20.54 15.56 12.73
CA PRO A 113 19.87 14.36 12.27
C PRO A 113 19.88 14.30 10.74
N LEU A 114 20.12 13.10 10.19
CA LEU A 114 20.13 12.89 8.74
C LEU A 114 18.71 12.92 8.13
N ASP A 115 17.68 12.85 8.98
CA ASP A 115 16.27 12.86 8.58
C ASP A 115 15.57 14.21 8.82
N SER A 116 16.20 15.16 9.53
CA SER A 116 15.55 16.42 9.95
C SER A 116 15.62 17.52 8.89
N GLY A 117 14.50 18.19 8.66
CA GLY A 117 14.32 19.31 7.73
C GLY A 117 12.98 19.19 6.98
N GLU A 118 12.49 20.27 6.37
CA GLU A 118 11.30 20.21 5.51
C GLU A 118 11.55 19.28 4.31
N LYS A 119 10.59 18.40 3.99
CA LYS A 119 10.77 17.32 3.00
C LYS A 119 11.02 17.79 1.58
N THR A 120 10.66 19.03 1.29
CA THR A 120 10.71 19.66 -0.04
C THR A 120 11.82 20.70 -0.12
N ASP A 121 12.59 20.89 0.95
CA ASP A 121 13.63 21.89 1.05
C ASP A 121 15.01 21.20 1.01
N HIS A 122 15.95 21.82 0.30
CA HIS A 122 17.35 21.41 0.26
C HIS A 122 18.04 21.49 1.64
N SER A 123 17.31 21.89 2.70
CA SER A 123 17.72 21.81 4.09
C SER A 123 17.62 20.40 4.69
N ASN A 124 16.84 19.48 4.11
CA ASN A 124 16.80 18.10 4.61
C ASN A 124 17.93 17.24 3.98
N PRO A 125 18.87 16.71 4.79
CA PRO A 125 20.06 16.02 4.28
C PRO A 125 19.78 14.80 3.39
N LYS A 126 18.75 13.99 3.69
CA LYS A 126 18.43 12.79 2.89
C LYS A 126 17.90 13.15 1.50
N TYR A 127 17.09 14.21 1.39
CA TYR A 127 16.58 14.68 0.10
C TYR A 127 17.69 15.35 -0.71
N GLN A 128 18.62 16.03 -0.05
CA GLN A 128 19.77 16.64 -0.69
C GLN A 128 20.66 15.60 -1.38
N ILE A 129 21.05 14.53 -0.67
CA ILE A 129 21.87 13.47 -1.28
C ILE A 129 21.10 12.72 -2.38
N PHE A 130 19.80 12.46 -2.19
CA PHE A 130 18.93 11.85 -3.20
C PHE A 130 18.91 12.69 -4.49
N ASN A 131 18.69 14.01 -4.37
CA ASN A 131 18.68 14.92 -5.50
C ASN A 131 20.03 14.94 -6.23
N TYR A 132 21.14 14.86 -5.50
CA TYR A 132 22.46 14.75 -6.11
C TYR A 132 22.61 13.45 -6.92
N VAL A 133 22.25 12.30 -6.36
CA VAL A 133 22.31 11.01 -7.04
C VAL A 133 21.45 11.02 -8.31
N ASP A 134 20.19 11.44 -8.19
CA ASP A 134 19.24 11.49 -9.32
C ASP A 134 19.69 12.44 -10.44
N ARG A 135 19.95 13.72 -10.11
CA ARG A 135 20.26 14.74 -11.12
C ARG A 135 21.63 14.54 -11.78
N THR A 136 22.60 14.00 -11.05
CA THR A 136 23.95 13.75 -11.59
C THR A 136 24.05 12.41 -12.32
N ARG A 137 23.10 11.49 -12.09
CA ARG A 137 23.12 10.10 -12.57
C ARG A 137 24.37 9.34 -12.10
N ILE A 138 25.01 9.78 -11.01
CA ILE A 138 26.10 9.03 -10.37
C ILE A 138 25.45 7.90 -9.57
N LYS A 139 25.88 6.66 -9.80
CA LYS A 139 25.21 5.48 -9.25
C LYS A 139 25.13 5.44 -7.72
N TRP A 140 26.15 5.92 -7.02
CA TRP A 140 26.25 5.77 -5.57
C TRP A 140 26.32 7.12 -4.85
N GLY A 141 25.57 7.23 -3.75
CA GLY A 141 25.53 8.40 -2.87
C GLY A 141 25.91 8.07 -1.44
N ILE A 142 26.76 8.89 -0.79
CA ILE A 142 27.09 8.75 0.64
C ILE A 142 26.60 9.98 1.41
N LEU A 143 25.87 9.77 2.50
CA LEU A 143 25.46 10.84 3.42
C LEU A 143 25.95 10.52 4.83
N THR A 144 26.59 11.48 5.49
CA THR A 144 27.12 11.25 6.84
C THR A 144 27.13 12.51 7.69
N ASN A 145 26.90 12.35 9.00
CA ASN A 145 27.20 13.38 10.01
C ASN A 145 28.44 13.01 10.84
N GLY A 146 29.28 12.13 10.32
CA GLY A 146 30.41 11.52 11.03
C GLY A 146 29.99 10.38 11.95
N ARG A 147 28.85 10.50 12.65
CA ARG A 147 28.32 9.43 13.50
C ARG A 147 27.61 8.34 12.71
N LYS A 148 26.62 8.72 11.92
CA LYS A 148 25.83 7.84 11.07
C LYS A 148 26.30 7.97 9.63
N TRP A 149 26.46 6.84 8.97
CA TRP A 149 26.88 6.75 7.56
C TRP A 149 25.80 6.03 6.77
N ARG A 150 25.32 6.66 5.69
CA ARG A 150 24.31 6.11 4.80
C ARG A 150 24.86 5.92 3.40
N LEU A 151 24.51 4.80 2.78
CA LEU A 151 24.82 4.49 1.38
C LEU A 151 23.52 4.36 0.58
N TYR A 152 23.41 5.15 -0.50
CA TYR A 152 22.28 5.22 -1.42
C TYR A 152 22.69 4.72 -2.81
N CYS A 153 21.74 4.10 -3.53
CA CYS A 153 21.93 3.66 -4.91
C CYS A 153 20.94 4.34 -5.85
N TYR A 154 21.39 4.70 -7.05
CA TYR A 154 20.60 5.27 -8.12
C TYR A 154 19.56 4.28 -8.66
N ASP A 155 19.94 3.01 -8.82
CA ASP A 155 19.09 1.99 -9.46
C ASP A 155 17.84 1.65 -8.61
N ASP A 156 17.85 1.99 -7.32
CA ASP A 156 16.76 1.81 -6.36
C ASP A 156 16.53 3.14 -5.60
N LEU A 157 16.33 4.21 -6.37
CA LEU A 157 16.15 5.58 -5.87
C LEU A 157 14.83 5.71 -5.07
N ASP A 158 14.91 5.38 -3.79
CA ASP A 158 13.93 5.71 -2.75
C ASP A 158 14.66 6.38 -1.58
N THR A 159 14.10 7.46 -1.01
CA THR A 159 14.69 8.15 0.14
C THR A 159 14.78 7.27 1.39
N LYS A 160 14.03 6.15 1.44
CA LYS A 160 14.00 5.14 2.52
C LYS A 160 14.88 3.93 2.28
N THR A 161 15.37 3.76 1.05
CA THR A 161 16.21 2.61 0.68
C THR A 161 17.67 3.00 0.73
N PHE A 162 18.27 2.76 1.88
CA PHE A 162 19.69 2.96 2.13
C PHE A 162 20.21 1.95 3.13
N TYR A 163 21.52 1.74 3.10
CA TYR A 163 22.24 1.05 4.17
C TYR A 163 22.76 2.08 5.18
N GLU A 164 22.40 1.97 6.48
CA GLU A 164 22.87 2.87 7.55
C GLU A 164 23.72 2.13 8.58
N VAL A 165 24.81 2.78 9.01
CA VAL A 165 25.65 2.36 10.15
C VAL A 165 25.82 3.51 11.14
N ASP A 166 25.58 3.26 12.44
CA ASP A 166 26.06 4.14 13.53
C ASP A 166 27.49 3.75 13.90
N LEU A 167 28.46 4.38 13.21
CA LEU A 167 29.89 4.08 13.35
C LEU A 167 30.37 4.25 14.79
N ILE A 168 29.84 5.25 15.50
CA ILE A 168 30.27 5.55 16.88
C ILE A 168 29.75 4.50 17.84
N ASN A 169 28.51 4.04 17.66
CA ASN A 169 28.03 2.91 18.44
C ASN A 169 28.89 1.66 18.20
N LEU A 170 29.27 1.38 16.94
CA LEU A 170 30.15 0.24 16.61
C LEU A 170 31.52 0.33 17.31
N ILE A 171 32.21 1.45 17.17
CA ILE A 171 33.56 1.58 17.72
C ILE A 171 33.57 1.80 19.22
N THR A 172 32.47 2.09 19.90
CA THR A 172 32.44 2.28 21.37
C THR A 172 32.07 1.01 22.16
N LYS A 173 31.49 -0.01 21.51
CA LYS A 173 31.29 -1.35 22.09
C LYS A 173 32.64 -1.97 22.53
N PRO A 174 32.69 -2.95 23.45
CA PRO A 174 33.90 -3.74 23.67
C PRO A 174 34.43 -4.31 22.34
N LYS A 175 35.77 -4.37 22.17
CA LYS A 175 36.39 -4.98 20.99
C LYS A 175 36.29 -6.50 21.12
N ASP A 176 35.23 -7.07 20.60
CA ASP A 176 35.00 -8.51 20.47
C ASP A 176 34.78 -8.90 19.00
N GLU A 177 34.60 -10.19 18.74
CA GLU A 177 34.41 -10.72 17.37
C GLU A 177 33.17 -10.09 16.71
N GLU A 178 32.08 -9.89 17.45
CA GLU A 178 30.84 -9.29 16.94
C GLU A 178 31.06 -7.82 16.50
N ALA A 179 31.72 -7.01 17.33
CA ALA A 179 32.01 -5.62 16.98
C ALA A 179 32.95 -5.49 15.77
N LEU A 180 33.90 -6.42 15.62
CA LEU A 180 34.79 -6.47 14.46
C LEU A 180 34.05 -6.90 13.20
N GLU A 181 33.11 -7.84 13.31
CA GLU A 181 32.27 -8.29 12.20
C GLU A 181 31.31 -7.19 11.72
N ASP A 182 30.66 -6.46 12.65
CA ASP A 182 29.86 -5.27 12.34
C ASP A 182 30.69 -4.18 11.64
N PHE A 183 31.90 -3.90 12.16
CA PHE A 183 32.79 -2.89 11.57
C PHE A 183 33.31 -3.31 10.19
N LYS A 184 33.49 -4.60 9.97
CA LYS A 184 33.91 -5.15 8.67
C LYS A 184 32.94 -4.78 7.57
N LEU A 185 31.64 -4.76 7.88
CA LEU A 185 30.62 -4.36 6.94
C LEU A 185 30.73 -2.88 6.58
N PHE A 186 30.92 -2.01 7.58
CA PHE A 186 31.21 -0.59 7.34
C PHE A 186 32.44 -0.40 6.44
N TYR A 187 33.57 -1.02 6.80
CA TYR A 187 34.81 -0.86 6.06
C TYR A 187 34.70 -1.33 4.60
N LEU A 188 34.07 -2.48 4.37
CA LEU A 188 33.96 -3.05 3.02
C LEU A 188 32.99 -2.31 2.11
N LEU A 189 31.90 -1.74 2.65
CA LEU A 189 30.90 -1.02 1.86
C LEU A 189 31.25 0.45 1.61
N PHE A 190 32.01 1.07 2.50
CA PHE A 190 32.32 2.49 2.39
C PHE A 190 33.73 2.77 1.87
N ARG A 191 34.59 1.77 1.62
CA ARG A 191 35.94 2.01 1.06
C ARG A 191 35.93 2.26 -0.45
N GLN A 192 37.00 2.83 -0.98
CA GLN A 192 37.15 3.09 -2.42
C GLN A 192 36.92 1.85 -3.29
N GLU A 193 37.46 0.69 -2.90
CA GLU A 193 37.32 -0.57 -3.62
C GLU A 193 35.88 -1.10 -3.63
N ALA A 194 34.98 -0.54 -2.81
CA ALA A 194 33.57 -0.86 -2.85
C ALA A 194 32.92 -0.41 -4.16
N PHE A 195 33.42 0.67 -4.77
CA PHE A 195 32.79 1.33 -5.91
C PHE A 195 33.60 1.19 -7.20
N LEU A 196 34.78 0.57 -7.13
CA LEU A 196 35.69 0.41 -8.26
C LEU A 196 35.96 -1.08 -8.57
N PRO A 197 36.01 -1.47 -9.87
CA PRO A 197 35.73 -0.66 -11.06
C PRO A 197 34.26 -0.20 -11.12
N LYS A 198 33.99 0.95 -11.77
CA LYS A 198 32.62 1.47 -11.92
C LYS A 198 31.71 0.36 -12.48
N GLU A 199 30.52 0.21 -11.89
CA GLU A 199 29.49 -0.78 -12.26
C GLU A 199 29.82 -2.26 -11.94
N SER A 200 30.91 -2.55 -11.23
CA SER A 200 31.23 -3.91 -10.80
C SER A 200 32.05 -3.96 -9.49
N GLY A 201 31.89 -2.92 -8.67
CA GLY A 201 32.53 -2.84 -7.35
C GLY A 201 31.90 -3.82 -6.36
N PHE A 202 32.49 -3.95 -5.17
CA PHE A 202 31.92 -4.79 -4.12
C PHE A 202 30.49 -4.35 -3.72
N ALA A 203 30.20 -3.05 -3.69
CA ALA A 203 28.86 -2.54 -3.41
C ALA A 203 27.83 -3.00 -4.46
N ASP A 204 28.20 -3.01 -5.76
CA ASP A 204 27.36 -3.54 -6.84
C ASP A 204 27.07 -5.04 -6.63
N LYS A 205 28.10 -5.85 -6.35
CA LYS A 205 27.94 -7.30 -6.08
C LYS A 205 27.05 -7.56 -4.87
N VAL A 206 27.16 -6.74 -3.82
CA VAL A 206 26.33 -6.86 -2.62
C VAL A 206 24.88 -6.50 -2.93
N LEU A 207 24.63 -5.45 -3.71
CA LEU A 207 23.30 -5.06 -4.15
C LEU A 207 22.66 -6.16 -5.02
N GLU A 208 23.34 -6.58 -6.09
CA GLU A 208 22.89 -7.67 -6.97
C GLU A 208 22.64 -8.96 -6.18
N GLY A 209 23.54 -9.28 -5.25
CA GLY A 209 23.40 -10.44 -4.37
C GLY A 209 22.21 -10.34 -3.43
N SER A 210 21.87 -9.13 -2.97
CA SER A 210 20.71 -8.87 -2.13
C SER A 210 19.41 -8.95 -2.92
N GLU A 211 19.36 -8.35 -4.12
CA GLU A 211 18.21 -8.43 -5.03
C GLU A 211 17.91 -9.87 -5.45
N LYS A 212 18.96 -10.61 -5.86
CA LYS A 212 18.82 -12.01 -6.22
C LYS A 212 18.30 -12.84 -5.04
N PHE A 213 18.80 -12.56 -3.85
CA PHE A 213 18.35 -13.26 -2.65
C PHE A 213 16.90 -12.94 -2.29
N SER A 214 16.49 -11.67 -2.38
CA SER A 214 15.09 -11.26 -2.21
C SER A 214 14.20 -11.97 -3.23
N LYS A 215 14.61 -12.06 -4.49
CA LYS A 215 13.88 -12.77 -5.53
C LYS A 215 13.78 -14.28 -5.28
N GLU A 216 14.88 -14.93 -4.89
CA GLU A 216 14.86 -16.36 -4.50
C GLU A 216 13.94 -16.59 -3.29
N LEU A 217 13.89 -15.65 -2.35
CA LEU A 217 13.01 -15.72 -1.19
C LEU A 217 11.54 -15.55 -1.58
N GLU A 218 11.24 -14.64 -2.52
CA GLU A 218 9.93 -14.41 -3.10
C GLU A 218 9.43 -15.63 -3.89
N ASP A 219 10.28 -16.25 -4.72
CA ASP A 219 9.94 -17.46 -5.48
C ASP A 219 9.51 -18.61 -4.54
N ASN A 220 10.20 -18.75 -3.41
CA ASN A 220 9.85 -19.73 -2.37
C ASN A 220 8.63 -19.33 -1.52
N LEU A 221 8.30 -18.04 -1.46
CA LEU A 221 7.20 -17.54 -0.64
C LEU A 221 5.85 -18.06 -1.16
N LYS A 222 5.70 -18.26 -2.47
CA LYS A 222 4.49 -18.81 -3.09
C LYS A 222 4.08 -20.15 -2.47
N GLU A 223 4.98 -21.12 -2.48
CA GLU A 223 4.71 -22.47 -1.94
C GLU A 223 4.45 -22.44 -0.42
N LYS A 224 5.13 -21.53 0.28
CA LYS A 224 4.93 -21.29 1.72
C LYS A 224 3.55 -20.72 2.01
N ILE A 225 3.07 -19.76 1.21
CA ILE A 225 1.72 -19.19 1.34
C ILE A 225 0.66 -20.26 1.06
N TYR A 226 0.88 -21.12 0.05
CA TYR A 226 -0.06 -22.20 -0.29
C TYR A 226 -0.16 -23.20 0.87
N SER A 227 0.99 -23.55 1.45
CA SER A 227 1.04 -24.40 2.64
C SER A 227 0.42 -23.71 3.85
N ALA A 228 0.61 -22.39 4.02
CA ALA A 228 0.02 -21.64 5.12
C ALA A 228 -1.52 -21.59 5.01
N LEU A 229 -2.05 -21.46 3.80
CA LEU A 229 -3.49 -21.52 3.53
C LEU A 229 -4.07 -22.89 3.91
N GLU A 230 -3.41 -23.96 3.46
CA GLU A 230 -3.78 -25.33 3.81
C GLU A 230 -3.78 -25.53 5.33
N VAL A 231 -2.74 -25.07 6.01
CA VAL A 231 -2.60 -25.16 7.48
C VAL A 231 -3.68 -24.38 8.20
N ALA A 232 -3.99 -23.16 7.74
CA ALA A 232 -5.01 -22.29 8.33
C ALA A 232 -6.41 -22.91 8.18
N GLY A 233 -6.82 -23.26 6.97
CA GLY A 233 -8.15 -23.83 6.72
C GLY A 233 -8.35 -25.17 7.42
N ARG A 234 -7.34 -26.06 7.34
CA ARG A 234 -7.31 -27.30 8.13
C ARG A 234 -7.37 -27.02 9.63
N GLY A 235 -6.67 -25.97 10.09
CA GLY A 235 -6.61 -25.57 11.48
C GLY A 235 -7.96 -25.14 12.04
N PHE A 236 -8.72 -24.34 11.29
CA PHE A 236 -10.07 -23.92 11.68
C PHE A 236 -11.02 -25.11 11.78
N ILE A 237 -11.05 -25.96 10.74
CA ILE A 237 -11.92 -27.14 10.68
C ILE A 237 -11.59 -28.16 11.78
N ASN A 238 -10.30 -28.39 12.05
CA ASN A 238 -9.86 -29.41 13.02
C ASN A 238 -9.72 -28.89 14.45
N THR A 239 -10.05 -27.63 14.72
CA THR A 239 -10.07 -27.08 16.09
C THR A 239 -11.43 -27.39 16.73
N PRO A 240 -11.52 -28.33 17.69
CA PRO A 240 -12.80 -28.77 18.24
C PRO A 240 -13.58 -27.65 18.93
N GLU A 241 -12.90 -26.64 19.47
CA GLU A 241 -13.52 -25.48 20.11
C GLU A 241 -14.44 -24.69 19.16
N ASN A 242 -14.23 -24.78 17.84
CA ASN A 242 -15.01 -24.08 16.82
C ASN A 242 -16.34 -24.79 16.48
N ASN A 243 -16.49 -26.08 16.81
CA ASN A 243 -17.68 -26.89 16.51
C ASN A 243 -18.12 -26.87 15.02
N LEU A 244 -17.16 -26.78 14.08
CA LEU A 244 -17.45 -26.78 12.65
C LEU A 244 -17.63 -28.21 12.11
N GLU A 245 -18.76 -28.47 11.45
CA GLU A 245 -18.95 -29.68 10.65
C GLU A 245 -18.19 -29.57 9.33
N LYS A 246 -17.68 -30.69 8.81
CA LYS A 246 -16.95 -30.75 7.53
C LYS A 246 -17.89 -30.74 6.33
N THR A 247 -18.77 -29.76 6.24
CA THR A 247 -19.60 -29.55 5.05
C THR A 247 -18.79 -28.81 3.98
N PRO A 248 -19.13 -28.98 2.69
CA PRO A 248 -18.50 -28.19 1.62
C PRO A 248 -18.59 -26.68 1.88
N GLU A 249 -19.73 -26.17 2.39
CA GLU A 249 -19.89 -24.74 2.66
C GLU A 249 -18.93 -24.25 3.75
N ASN A 250 -18.79 -25.00 4.86
CA ASN A 250 -17.88 -24.63 5.94
C ASN A 250 -16.42 -24.71 5.52
N ILE A 251 -16.04 -25.68 4.69
CA ILE A 251 -14.68 -25.81 4.16
C ILE A 251 -14.36 -24.63 3.23
N GLU A 252 -15.30 -24.25 2.36
CA GLU A 252 -15.16 -23.10 1.48
C GLU A 252 -15.03 -21.80 2.28
N LEU A 253 -15.92 -21.56 3.25
CA LEU A 253 -15.84 -20.38 4.12
C LEU A 253 -14.53 -20.36 4.91
N ALA A 254 -14.11 -21.49 5.50
CA ALA A 254 -12.82 -21.58 6.18
C ALA A 254 -11.63 -21.28 5.26
N GLN A 255 -11.71 -21.65 3.98
CA GLN A 255 -10.68 -21.29 2.99
C GLN A 255 -10.67 -19.78 2.74
N LYS A 256 -11.83 -19.18 2.43
CA LYS A 256 -11.95 -17.74 2.15
C LYS A 256 -11.49 -16.91 3.34
N SER A 257 -11.92 -17.26 4.56
CA SER A 257 -11.43 -16.64 5.80
C SER A 257 -9.95 -16.86 6.05
N SER A 258 -9.41 -18.02 5.67
CA SER A 258 -7.97 -18.27 5.78
C SER A 258 -7.17 -17.37 4.83
N LEU A 259 -7.67 -17.05 3.63
CA LEU A 259 -7.04 -16.06 2.76
C LEU A 259 -7.00 -14.68 3.42
N ILE A 260 -8.12 -14.22 3.98
CA ILE A 260 -8.19 -12.96 4.73
C ILE A 260 -7.21 -12.95 5.92
N LEU A 261 -7.10 -14.06 6.65
CA LEU A 261 -6.10 -14.21 7.72
C LEU A 261 -4.67 -14.03 7.19
N LEU A 262 -4.31 -14.67 6.07
CA LEU A 262 -2.98 -14.54 5.49
C LEU A 262 -2.71 -13.11 5.02
N TYR A 263 -3.70 -12.43 4.44
CA TYR A 263 -3.60 -11.03 4.04
C TYR A 263 -3.31 -10.13 5.24
N ARG A 264 -4.06 -10.29 6.34
CA ARG A 264 -3.82 -9.56 7.61
C ARG A 264 -2.40 -9.79 8.13
N LEU A 265 -1.94 -11.04 8.15
CA LEU A 265 -0.60 -11.38 8.64
C LEU A 265 0.51 -10.80 7.76
N LEU A 266 0.37 -10.87 6.44
CA LEU A 266 1.36 -10.36 5.50
C LEU A 266 1.41 -8.82 5.51
N PHE A 267 0.26 -8.17 5.61
CA PHE A 267 0.16 -6.73 5.86
C PHE A 267 0.95 -6.35 7.13
N ILE A 268 0.71 -7.04 8.25
CA ILE A 268 1.39 -6.74 9.51
C ILE A 268 2.90 -7.03 9.42
N LEU A 269 3.31 -8.13 8.77
CA LEU A 269 4.73 -8.42 8.56
C LEU A 269 5.42 -7.32 7.75
N ASN A 270 4.74 -6.78 6.74
CA ASN A 270 5.24 -5.66 5.96
C ASN A 270 5.28 -4.36 6.80
N ALA A 271 4.20 -4.04 7.51
CA ALA A 271 4.11 -2.86 8.38
C ALA A 271 5.17 -2.87 9.49
N GLU A 272 5.37 -4.01 10.17
CA GLU A 272 6.45 -4.20 11.15
C GLU A 272 7.84 -4.00 10.52
N SER A 273 8.07 -4.52 9.32
CA SER A 273 9.38 -4.43 8.65
C SER A 273 9.69 -3.02 8.12
N ARG A 274 8.64 -2.24 7.80
CA ARG A 274 8.75 -0.84 7.33
C ARG A 274 8.74 0.19 8.47
N GLY A 275 8.64 -0.25 9.73
CA GLY A 275 8.63 0.63 10.89
C GLY A 275 7.30 1.36 11.11
N LEU A 276 6.23 0.91 10.46
CA LEU A 276 4.88 1.49 10.55
C LEU A 276 4.13 1.03 11.81
N LEU A 277 4.60 -0.05 12.42
CA LEU A 277 4.21 -0.48 13.75
C LEU A 277 5.42 -0.33 14.68
N PRO A 278 5.22 -0.07 15.99
CA PRO A 278 6.29 0.30 16.93
C PRO A 278 7.16 -0.90 17.36
N VAL A 279 7.76 -1.60 16.40
CA VAL A 279 8.69 -2.71 16.62
C VAL A 279 9.92 -2.20 17.34
N GLY A 280 10.35 -2.93 18.37
CA GLY A 280 11.44 -2.51 19.25
C GLY A 280 10.97 -1.71 20.47
N ASP A 281 9.73 -1.22 20.47
CA ASP A 281 9.10 -0.83 21.73
C ASP A 281 8.76 -2.06 22.56
N LYS A 282 9.09 -2.01 23.84
CA LYS A 282 8.95 -3.16 24.73
C LYS A 282 7.48 -3.57 24.94
N ALA A 283 6.56 -2.62 25.05
CA ALA A 283 5.15 -2.92 25.28
C ALA A 283 4.53 -3.59 24.06
N TYR A 284 4.80 -3.04 22.87
CA TYR A 284 4.35 -3.63 21.61
C TYR A 284 4.97 -5.02 21.36
N ASP A 285 6.30 -5.14 21.50
CA ASP A 285 7.02 -6.38 21.27
C ASP A 285 6.53 -7.50 22.21
N GLU A 286 6.31 -7.19 23.49
CA GLU A 286 5.85 -8.19 24.44
C GLU A 286 4.36 -8.53 24.28
N ALA A 287 3.50 -7.59 23.87
CA ALA A 287 2.05 -7.79 23.85
C ALA A 287 1.51 -8.30 22.52
N LEU A 288 1.96 -7.73 21.39
CA LEU A 288 1.26 -7.87 20.11
C LEU A 288 2.14 -8.31 18.94
N SER A 289 3.43 -7.97 18.91
CA SER A 289 4.24 -8.13 17.70
C SER A 289 4.33 -9.57 17.18
N LEU A 290 4.44 -9.71 15.86
CA LEU A 290 4.79 -10.96 15.18
C LEU A 290 6.28 -11.28 15.36
N LYS A 291 7.13 -10.29 15.61
CA LYS A 291 8.51 -10.49 16.10
C LYS A 291 8.57 -11.41 17.31
N TRP A 292 7.69 -11.26 18.28
CA TRP A 292 7.62 -12.16 19.43
C TRP A 292 7.42 -13.62 19.02
N TYR A 293 6.53 -13.88 18.04
CA TYR A 293 6.29 -15.23 17.55
C TYR A 293 7.53 -15.79 16.85
N LYS A 294 8.18 -14.99 15.98
CA LYS A 294 9.45 -15.36 15.32
C LYS A 294 10.47 -15.86 16.35
N GLU A 295 10.73 -15.05 17.38
CA GLU A 295 11.68 -15.39 18.46
C GLU A 295 11.27 -16.63 19.26
N LYS A 296 10.00 -16.75 19.68
CA LYS A 296 9.58 -17.92 20.48
C LYS A 296 9.62 -19.21 19.70
N ILE A 297 9.35 -19.17 18.39
CA ILE A 297 9.44 -20.36 17.54
C ILE A 297 10.89 -20.85 17.45
N ILE A 298 11.85 -19.92 17.36
CA ILE A 298 13.30 -20.21 17.31
C ILE A 298 13.80 -20.69 18.68
N ASP A 299 13.58 -19.92 19.74
CA ASP A 299 14.25 -20.13 21.03
C ASP A 299 13.50 -21.08 21.97
N LYS A 300 12.16 -21.07 21.92
CA LYS A 300 11.29 -21.76 22.87
C LYS A 300 10.11 -22.44 22.16
N PRO A 301 10.37 -23.42 21.26
CA PRO A 301 9.33 -24.03 20.42
C PRO A 301 8.22 -24.74 21.20
N ASN A 302 8.43 -25.02 22.49
CA ASN A 302 7.48 -25.65 23.42
C ASN A 302 6.71 -24.63 24.30
N HIS A 303 6.78 -23.33 23.99
CA HIS A 303 6.05 -22.29 24.71
C HIS A 303 4.54 -22.56 24.70
N VAL A 304 3.83 -22.23 25.80
CA VAL A 304 2.39 -22.56 25.98
C VAL A 304 1.49 -22.02 24.86
N HIS A 305 1.75 -20.80 24.41
CA HIS A 305 1.05 -20.16 23.28
C HIS A 305 1.22 -20.91 21.94
N LEU A 306 2.26 -21.74 21.79
CA LEU A 306 2.55 -22.47 20.55
C LEU A 306 2.03 -23.92 20.57
N GLN A 307 1.26 -24.28 21.60
CA GLN A 307 0.73 -25.64 21.80
C GLN A 307 -0.71 -25.78 21.29
N LYS A 308 -1.28 -26.99 21.47
CA LYS A 308 -2.65 -27.34 21.07
C LYS A 308 -3.73 -26.70 21.98
N ASN A 309 -3.76 -25.38 22.04
CA ASN A 309 -4.75 -24.55 22.74
C ASN A 309 -4.95 -23.23 21.96
N THR A 310 -6.04 -22.51 22.22
CA THR A 310 -6.40 -21.28 21.48
C THR A 310 -5.85 -20.00 22.12
N ILE A 311 -4.95 -20.09 23.10
CA ILE A 311 -4.50 -18.92 23.87
C ILE A 311 -3.77 -17.91 22.96
N ALA A 312 -2.88 -18.37 22.07
CA ALA A 312 -2.21 -17.49 21.11
C ALA A 312 -3.20 -16.71 20.23
N TRP A 313 -4.24 -17.39 19.74
CA TRP A 313 -5.27 -16.75 18.93
C TRP A 313 -6.01 -15.68 19.74
N ASN A 314 -6.65 -16.11 20.83
CA ASN A 314 -7.56 -15.29 21.61
C ASN A 314 -6.91 -14.12 22.36
N SER A 315 -5.61 -14.22 22.70
CA SER A 315 -4.96 -13.22 23.55
C SER A 315 -3.90 -12.38 22.83
N ARG A 316 -3.53 -12.74 21.60
CA ARG A 316 -2.48 -12.02 20.85
C ARG A 316 -2.89 -11.73 19.42
N ILE A 317 -3.27 -12.75 18.63
CA ILE A 317 -3.60 -12.54 17.21
C ILE A 317 -4.83 -11.63 17.08
N THR A 318 -5.92 -11.93 17.78
CA THR A 318 -7.14 -11.10 17.74
C THR A 318 -6.90 -9.71 18.31
N ASN A 319 -6.13 -9.58 19.40
CA ASN A 319 -5.76 -8.29 19.98
C ASN A 319 -4.89 -7.46 19.02
N LEU A 320 -3.97 -8.09 18.29
CA LEU A 320 -3.15 -7.44 17.28
C LEU A 320 -4.03 -6.93 16.13
N PHE A 321 -4.97 -7.74 15.64
CA PHE A 321 -5.92 -7.30 14.61
C PHE A 321 -6.81 -6.15 15.10
N SER A 322 -7.32 -6.23 16.32
CA SER A 322 -8.11 -5.16 16.92
C SER A 322 -7.30 -3.87 17.08
N ALA A 323 -6.04 -3.97 17.50
CA ALA A 323 -5.15 -2.81 17.65
C ALA A 323 -4.85 -2.15 16.30
N VAL A 324 -4.60 -2.93 15.26
CA VAL A 324 -4.37 -2.43 13.89
C VAL A 324 -5.67 -1.86 13.30
N ASN A 325 -6.83 -2.44 13.61
CA ASN A 325 -8.12 -1.96 13.11
C ASN A 325 -8.49 -0.59 13.69
N SER A 326 -8.50 -0.47 15.02
CA SER A 326 -9.08 0.67 15.73
C SER A 326 -8.06 1.59 16.38
N GLY A 327 -6.78 1.21 16.37
CA GLY A 327 -5.74 1.86 17.16
C GLY A 327 -5.79 1.43 18.62
N GLN A 328 -4.66 1.53 19.31
CA GLN A 328 -4.61 1.21 20.74
C GLN A 328 -3.43 1.90 21.43
N ASP A 329 -3.70 2.47 22.60
CA ASP A 329 -2.65 2.93 23.52
C ASP A 329 -2.19 1.79 24.43
N LEU A 330 -0.97 1.29 24.19
CA LEU A 330 -0.28 0.36 25.09
C LEU A 330 0.62 1.15 26.05
N HIS A 331 0.04 1.66 27.13
CA HIS A 331 0.72 2.49 28.12
C HIS A 331 1.28 3.80 27.54
N SER A 332 2.53 3.79 27.08
CA SER A 332 3.25 4.93 26.49
C SER A 332 3.50 4.75 24.99
N THR A 333 3.00 3.65 24.42
CA THR A 333 3.22 3.27 23.03
C THR A 333 1.88 3.33 22.31
N GLU A 334 1.78 4.25 21.37
CA GLU A 334 0.61 4.39 20.51
C GLU A 334 0.73 3.41 19.33
N ILE A 335 -0.35 2.68 19.07
CA ILE A 335 -0.48 1.85 17.86
C ILE A 335 -1.38 2.61 16.89
N PRO A 336 -0.87 3.00 15.72
CA PRO A 336 -1.65 3.75 14.76
C PRO A 336 -2.80 2.91 14.22
N PRO A 337 -3.99 3.52 14.05
CA PRO A 337 -5.13 2.83 13.51
C PRO A 337 -5.05 2.82 11.98
N TYR A 338 -4.95 1.64 11.37
CA TYR A 338 -4.91 1.50 9.92
C TYR A 338 -6.33 1.44 9.33
N ASN A 339 -7.23 0.62 9.88
CA ASN A 339 -8.60 0.40 9.35
C ASN A 339 -8.63 0.20 7.81
N GLY A 340 -9.79 0.22 7.14
CA GLY A 340 -9.92 0.02 5.68
C GLY A 340 -10.77 -1.20 5.28
N GLY A 341 -11.41 -1.87 6.24
CA GLY A 341 -12.28 -3.02 5.98
C GLY A 341 -11.57 -4.38 6.07
N LEU A 342 -10.26 -4.46 5.81
CA LEU A 342 -9.52 -5.74 5.94
C LEU A 342 -9.50 -6.27 7.37
N PHE A 343 -9.35 -5.36 8.35
CA PHE A 343 -9.33 -5.69 9.78
C PHE A 343 -10.69 -5.45 10.46
N ASP A 344 -11.70 -4.97 9.73
CA ASP A 344 -13.04 -4.75 10.27
C ASP A 344 -13.74 -6.11 10.46
N PRO A 345 -14.08 -6.48 11.71
CA PRO A 345 -14.78 -7.73 11.99
C PRO A 345 -16.16 -7.84 11.31
N GLU A 346 -16.81 -6.71 11.01
CA GLU A 346 -18.16 -6.69 10.43
C GLU A 346 -18.16 -6.70 8.89
N ASN A 347 -16.99 -6.54 8.26
CA ASN A 347 -16.85 -6.44 6.82
C ASN A 347 -16.88 -7.82 6.14
N GLY A 348 -18.07 -8.33 5.84
CA GLY A 348 -18.24 -9.63 5.15
C GLY A 348 -18.31 -10.82 6.10
N GLU A 349 -18.68 -11.99 5.56
CA GLU A 349 -18.84 -13.21 6.35
C GLU A 349 -17.49 -13.82 6.76
N GLU A 350 -16.47 -13.63 5.94
CA GLU A 350 -15.14 -14.16 6.13
C GLU A 350 -14.46 -13.54 7.36
N ASN A 351 -14.63 -12.23 7.56
CA ASN A 351 -14.12 -11.50 8.71
C ASN A 351 -14.85 -11.89 9.99
N ARG A 352 -16.18 -12.00 9.95
CA ARG A 352 -16.97 -12.50 11.09
C ARG A 352 -16.56 -13.92 11.49
N PHE A 353 -16.29 -14.78 10.52
CA PHE A 353 -15.80 -16.13 10.79
C PHE A 353 -14.48 -16.11 11.58
N LEU A 354 -13.56 -15.18 11.30
CA LEU A 354 -12.29 -15.05 12.03
C LEU A 354 -12.47 -14.56 13.48
N GLU A 355 -13.56 -13.86 13.78
CA GLU A 355 -13.91 -13.45 15.15
C GLU A 355 -14.59 -14.58 15.93
N GLU A 356 -15.41 -15.39 15.25
CA GLU A 356 -16.18 -16.47 15.86
C GLU A 356 -15.37 -17.76 16.06
N ASN A 357 -14.30 -17.95 15.27
CA ASN A 357 -13.51 -19.17 15.23
C ASN A 357 -12.05 -18.91 15.60
N ALA A 358 -11.40 -19.92 16.19
CA ALA A 358 -10.02 -19.81 16.66
C ALA A 358 -9.10 -20.85 16.02
N LEU A 359 -7.83 -20.47 15.86
CA LEU A 359 -6.74 -21.41 15.60
C LEU A 359 -6.05 -21.80 16.90
N ARG A 360 -5.73 -23.09 17.02
CA ARG A 360 -4.81 -23.54 18.07
C ARG A 360 -3.37 -23.08 17.77
N GLY A 361 -2.61 -22.83 18.83
CA GLY A 361 -1.26 -22.28 18.79
C GLY A 361 -0.26 -23.10 17.96
N ASN A 362 -0.46 -24.40 17.82
CA ASN A 362 0.36 -25.23 16.92
C ASN A 362 0.14 -24.90 15.44
N TYR A 363 -1.08 -24.52 15.03
CA TYR A 363 -1.36 -24.06 13.68
C TYR A 363 -0.83 -22.64 13.48
N VAL A 364 -1.04 -21.74 14.45
CA VAL A 364 -0.45 -20.38 14.42
C VAL A 364 1.08 -20.46 14.28
N LYS A 365 1.73 -21.34 15.06
CA LYS A 365 3.18 -21.61 14.95
C LYS A 365 3.57 -22.02 13.53
N GLU A 366 2.85 -22.95 12.92
CA GLU A 366 3.16 -23.48 11.59
C GLU A 366 2.96 -22.40 10.51
N ILE A 367 1.88 -21.61 10.59
CA ILE A 367 1.61 -20.48 9.70
C ILE A 367 2.73 -19.42 9.81
N ILE A 368 3.04 -18.96 11.02
CA ILE A 368 4.11 -17.96 11.22
C ILE A 368 5.48 -18.51 10.80
N LYS A 369 5.75 -19.80 11.01
CA LYS A 369 6.99 -20.42 10.53
C LYS A 369 7.08 -20.43 9.01
N LEU A 370 5.97 -20.67 8.31
CA LEU A 370 5.92 -20.66 6.85
C LEU A 370 6.11 -19.25 6.29
N LEU A 371 5.40 -18.26 6.85
CA LEU A 371 5.44 -16.89 6.33
C LEU A 371 6.70 -16.14 6.76
N ALA A 372 7.07 -16.22 8.03
CA ALA A 372 8.02 -15.28 8.64
C ALA A 372 9.40 -15.87 8.93
N LEU A 373 9.61 -17.17 8.66
CA LEU A 373 10.88 -17.86 8.91
C LEU A 373 11.38 -18.64 7.68
N ARG A 374 12.69 -18.88 7.64
CA ARG A 374 13.36 -19.79 6.69
C ARG A 374 14.32 -20.72 7.42
N ASN A 375 14.60 -21.87 6.80
CA ASN A 375 15.69 -22.74 7.22
C ASN A 375 16.97 -22.31 6.48
N ASP A 376 18.04 -22.15 7.22
CA ASP A 376 19.39 -21.88 6.73
C ASP A 376 20.38 -22.73 7.52
N GLU A 377 21.06 -23.69 6.86
CA GLU A 377 21.98 -24.66 7.48
C GLU A 377 21.48 -25.25 8.81
N ASP A 378 20.26 -25.81 8.81
CA ASP A 378 19.57 -26.38 9.99
C ASP A 378 19.20 -25.38 11.11
N LYS A 379 19.38 -24.08 10.90
CA LYS A 379 18.93 -23.01 11.80
C LYS A 379 17.74 -22.25 11.21
N LEU A 380 16.82 -21.83 12.07
CA LEU A 380 15.71 -20.96 11.66
C LEU A 380 16.17 -19.50 11.71
N LYS A 381 15.98 -18.79 10.59
CA LYS A 381 16.23 -17.35 10.47
C LYS A 381 14.96 -16.60 10.06
N THR A 382 14.90 -15.32 10.40
CA THR A 382 13.75 -14.45 10.11
C THR A 382 13.75 -13.97 8.67
N VAL A 383 12.56 -13.82 8.11
CA VAL A 383 12.33 -13.14 6.84
C VAL A 383 12.07 -11.65 7.10
N ASP A 384 12.71 -10.79 6.32
CA ASP A 384 12.46 -9.35 6.29
C ASP A 384 11.57 -9.01 5.09
N TYR A 385 10.43 -8.36 5.34
CA TYR A 385 9.46 -7.97 4.32
C TYR A 385 9.67 -6.56 3.77
N LYS A 386 10.69 -5.81 4.24
CA LYS A 386 10.94 -4.43 3.81
C LYS A 386 11.18 -4.33 2.30
N SER A 387 11.96 -5.26 1.73
CA SER A 387 12.38 -5.27 0.33
C SER A 387 11.51 -6.12 -0.60
N PHE A 388 10.37 -6.63 -0.13
CA PHE A 388 9.49 -7.45 -0.97
C PHE A 388 8.72 -6.55 -1.93
N ASN A 389 8.75 -6.89 -3.23
CA ASN A 389 7.94 -6.22 -4.22
C ASN A 389 6.48 -6.70 -4.06
N ILE A 390 5.57 -5.76 -3.73
CA ILE A 390 4.16 -6.05 -3.48
C ILE A 390 3.46 -6.60 -4.73
N ARG A 391 3.93 -6.20 -5.93
CA ARG A 391 3.46 -6.74 -7.21
C ARG A 391 3.70 -8.25 -7.32
N HIS A 392 4.74 -8.80 -6.69
CA HIS A 392 4.95 -10.25 -6.73
C HIS A 392 3.96 -11.01 -5.84
N LEU A 393 3.49 -10.40 -4.74
CA LEU A 393 2.47 -10.98 -3.87
C LEU A 393 1.14 -11.14 -4.62
N GLY A 394 0.73 -10.14 -5.41
CA GLY A 394 -0.50 -10.19 -6.20
C GLY A 394 -0.60 -11.44 -7.09
N SER A 395 0.49 -11.77 -7.80
CA SER A 395 0.60 -12.97 -8.63
C SER A 395 0.49 -14.29 -7.85
N ILE A 396 0.95 -14.32 -6.61
CA ILE A 396 0.90 -15.50 -5.73
C ILE A 396 -0.55 -15.79 -5.36
N TYR A 397 -1.27 -14.74 -4.98
CA TYR A 397 -2.64 -14.83 -4.50
C TYR A 397 -3.65 -15.07 -5.62
N GLU A 398 -3.46 -14.53 -6.82
CA GLU A 398 -4.24 -14.93 -7.99
C GLU A 398 -4.16 -16.44 -8.21
N GLY A 399 -2.95 -17.01 -8.11
CA GLY A 399 -2.79 -18.46 -8.17
C GLY A 399 -3.46 -19.21 -7.01
N LEU A 400 -3.63 -18.62 -5.83
CA LEU A 400 -4.37 -19.24 -4.72
C LEU A 400 -5.87 -19.35 -5.00
N LEU A 401 -6.43 -18.40 -5.73
CA LEU A 401 -7.85 -18.41 -6.08
C LEU A 401 -8.23 -19.62 -6.95
N GLU A 402 -7.25 -20.24 -7.61
CA GLU A 402 -7.40 -21.49 -8.40
C GLU A 402 -7.37 -22.77 -7.55
N HIS A 403 -7.10 -22.65 -6.25
CA HIS A 403 -7.03 -23.81 -5.37
C HIS A 403 -8.29 -23.92 -4.52
N LYS A 404 -8.66 -25.14 -4.14
CA LYS A 404 -9.78 -25.41 -3.24
C LYS A 404 -9.38 -26.35 -2.13
N LEU A 405 -9.85 -26.06 -0.92
CA LEU A 405 -9.79 -27.01 0.18
C LEU A 405 -10.87 -28.07 0.01
N LYS A 406 -10.49 -29.33 0.22
CA LYS A 406 -11.40 -30.47 0.18
C LYS A 406 -11.14 -31.42 1.33
N GLU A 407 -12.17 -32.16 1.71
CA GLU A 407 -12.02 -33.34 2.56
C GLU A 407 -11.65 -34.55 1.69
N ALA A 408 -10.63 -35.28 2.11
CA ALA A 408 -10.18 -36.48 1.43
C ALA A 408 -11.15 -37.65 1.67
N GLU A 409 -11.78 -38.17 0.62
CA GLU A 409 -12.69 -39.33 0.71
C GLU A 409 -11.96 -40.65 1.00
N GLU A 410 -10.65 -40.68 0.73
CA GLU A 410 -9.73 -41.79 0.89
C GLU A 410 -8.31 -41.29 1.22
N ASN A 411 -7.37 -42.20 1.44
CA ASN A 411 -5.98 -41.81 1.67
C ASN A 411 -5.36 -41.31 0.36
N LEU A 412 -4.77 -40.12 0.39
CA LEU A 412 -4.15 -39.46 -0.75
C LEU A 412 -2.66 -39.21 -0.50
N ILE A 413 -1.87 -39.27 -1.56
CA ILE A 413 -0.46 -38.90 -1.59
C ILE A 413 -0.30 -37.78 -2.63
N LEU A 414 0.47 -36.75 -2.30
CA LEU A 414 0.90 -35.73 -3.26
C LEU A 414 2.24 -36.14 -3.87
N LYS A 415 2.31 -36.21 -5.20
CA LYS A 415 3.56 -36.46 -5.93
C LYS A 415 3.62 -35.57 -7.16
N SER A 416 4.71 -34.81 -7.29
CA SER A 416 4.93 -33.93 -8.45
C SER A 416 3.78 -32.93 -8.69
N GLY A 417 3.14 -32.48 -7.61
CA GLY A 417 2.03 -31.52 -7.67
C GLY A 417 0.63 -32.11 -7.92
N GLU A 418 0.49 -33.44 -8.07
CA GLU A 418 -0.81 -34.10 -8.25
C GLU A 418 -1.17 -34.99 -7.07
N TRP A 419 -2.44 -34.96 -6.65
CA TRP A 419 -2.99 -35.84 -5.62
C TRP A 419 -3.42 -37.17 -6.24
N ILE A 420 -2.83 -38.26 -5.75
CA ILE A 420 -3.09 -39.63 -6.19
C ILE A 420 -3.54 -40.50 -5.02
N LYS A 421 -4.31 -41.56 -5.31
CA LYS A 421 -4.81 -42.48 -4.29
C LYS A 421 -3.69 -43.36 -3.76
N ASP A 422 -3.56 -43.43 -2.45
CA ASP A 422 -2.59 -44.28 -1.74
C ASP A 422 -2.74 -45.76 -2.14
N SER A 423 -3.97 -46.22 -2.44
CA SER A 423 -4.24 -47.60 -2.85
C SER A 423 -3.81 -47.95 -4.29
N GLU A 424 -3.54 -46.96 -5.14
CA GLU A 424 -3.24 -47.17 -6.56
C GLU A 424 -1.74 -47.17 -6.86
N THR A 425 -0.89 -47.08 -5.84
CA THR A 425 0.55 -46.94 -6.02
C THR A 425 1.39 -47.77 -5.02
N ASP A 426 2.41 -48.48 -5.52
CA ASP A 426 3.44 -49.15 -4.70
C ASP A 426 4.56 -48.17 -4.31
N ILE A 427 4.21 -46.94 -3.93
CA ILE A 427 5.19 -45.87 -3.66
C ILE A 427 5.63 -45.94 -2.18
N GLU A 428 6.94 -46.09 -1.94
CA GLU A 428 7.51 -46.01 -0.59
C GLU A 428 7.42 -44.59 -0.01
N PHE A 429 7.23 -44.47 1.32
CA PHE A 429 7.03 -43.22 2.06
C PHE A 429 8.09 -42.13 1.79
N SER A 430 9.30 -42.50 1.37
CA SER A 430 10.40 -41.57 1.09
C SER A 430 10.26 -40.79 -0.22
N GLU A 431 9.33 -41.16 -1.12
CA GLU A 431 9.15 -40.50 -2.42
C GLU A 431 7.93 -39.57 -2.51
N ALA A 432 7.14 -39.46 -1.43
CA ALA A 432 5.92 -38.65 -1.39
C ALA A 432 6.21 -37.23 -0.84
N ASP A 433 5.63 -36.21 -1.49
CA ASP A 433 5.77 -34.81 -1.04
C ASP A 433 4.90 -34.54 0.20
N LYS A 434 3.64 -35.06 0.20
CA LYS A 434 2.68 -35.00 1.32
C LYS A 434 1.79 -36.24 1.34
N LYS A 435 1.21 -36.56 2.51
CA LYS A 435 0.18 -37.60 2.67
C LYS A 435 -0.99 -37.06 3.48
N VAL A 436 -2.20 -37.39 3.05
CA VAL A 436 -3.46 -37.02 3.71
C VAL A 436 -4.27 -38.29 3.92
N GLU A 437 -4.65 -38.57 5.16
CA GLU A 437 -5.52 -39.70 5.47
C GLU A 437 -6.97 -39.37 5.12
N LYS A 438 -7.79 -40.41 4.94
CA LYS A 438 -9.23 -40.27 4.77
C LYS A 438 -9.83 -39.37 5.88
N GLY A 439 -10.61 -38.38 5.47
CA GLY A 439 -11.20 -37.35 6.31
C GLY A 439 -10.27 -36.17 6.61
N GLY A 440 -9.04 -36.18 6.10
CA GLY A 440 -8.12 -35.05 6.20
C GLY A 440 -8.50 -33.92 5.24
N ILE A 441 -8.22 -32.68 5.62
CA ILE A 441 -8.37 -31.51 4.75
C ILE A 441 -7.09 -31.31 3.96
N TYR A 442 -7.22 -31.09 2.64
CA TYR A 442 -6.09 -30.88 1.73
C TYR A 442 -6.42 -29.80 0.69
N LEU A 443 -5.37 -29.16 0.17
CA LEU A 443 -5.49 -28.15 -0.89
C LEU A 443 -5.24 -28.80 -2.25
N THR A 444 -6.17 -28.64 -3.18
CA THR A 444 -6.05 -29.17 -4.55
C THR A 444 -6.25 -28.07 -5.58
N ASN A 445 -5.63 -28.24 -6.74
CA ASN A 445 -5.93 -27.46 -7.94
C ASN A 445 -6.84 -28.32 -8.82
N GLU A 446 -7.99 -27.80 -9.27
CA GLU A 446 -8.77 -28.49 -10.29
C GLU A 446 -8.15 -28.17 -11.66
N SER A 447 -7.45 -29.16 -12.23
CA SER A 447 -6.81 -29.07 -13.55
C SER A 447 -7.84 -28.72 -14.63
N GLY A 448 -8.04 -27.43 -14.87
CA GLY A 448 -9.08 -26.89 -15.75
C GLY A 448 -9.45 -25.43 -15.44
N GLU A 449 -9.33 -24.99 -14.18
CA GLU A 449 -9.71 -23.62 -13.77
C GLU A 449 -8.81 -22.56 -14.42
N ARG A 450 -7.50 -22.80 -14.57
CA ARG A 450 -6.56 -21.91 -15.30
C ARG A 450 -6.99 -21.49 -16.70
N LYS A 451 -7.69 -22.36 -17.44
CA LYS A 451 -8.20 -22.04 -18.79
C LYS A 451 -9.59 -21.39 -18.75
N ALA A 452 -10.32 -21.54 -17.65
CA ALA A 452 -11.68 -21.06 -17.49
C ALA A 452 -11.74 -19.67 -16.84
N THR A 453 -10.84 -19.35 -15.90
CA THR A 453 -10.78 -18.06 -15.19
C THR A 453 -9.97 -17.00 -15.92
N GLY A 454 -9.04 -17.39 -16.81
CA GLY A 454 -8.21 -16.45 -17.57
C GLY A 454 -7.22 -15.65 -16.70
N SER A 455 -6.99 -16.07 -15.46
CA SER A 455 -6.08 -15.47 -14.48
C SER A 455 -4.62 -15.73 -14.87
N TYR A 456 -4.08 -14.89 -15.74
CA TYR A 456 -2.66 -14.90 -16.09
C TYR A 456 -1.95 -13.72 -15.43
N TYR A 457 -0.94 -14.04 -14.60
CA TYR A 457 0.02 -13.04 -14.15
C TYR A 457 0.62 -12.31 -15.37
N THR A 458 0.56 -10.98 -15.33
CA THR A 458 1.23 -10.13 -16.31
C THR A 458 2.61 -9.76 -15.77
N PRO A 459 3.72 -10.18 -16.42
CA PRO A 459 5.07 -9.81 -16.01
C PRO A 459 5.25 -8.30 -15.82
N ASP A 460 6.01 -7.90 -14.81
CA ASP A 460 6.21 -6.49 -14.41
C ASP A 460 6.63 -5.60 -15.60
N TYR A 461 7.58 -6.06 -16.42
CA TYR A 461 8.02 -5.31 -17.61
C TYR A 461 6.90 -5.05 -18.64
N ILE A 462 5.87 -5.91 -18.70
CA ILE A 462 4.71 -5.71 -19.57
C ILE A 462 3.78 -4.67 -18.94
N VAL A 463 3.56 -4.75 -17.63
CA VAL A 463 2.72 -3.79 -16.89
C VAL A 463 3.31 -2.38 -17.02
N GLU A 464 4.60 -2.22 -16.68
CA GLU A 464 5.35 -0.97 -16.79
C GLU A 464 5.27 -0.40 -18.21
N TYR A 465 5.56 -1.22 -19.22
CA TYR A 465 5.49 -0.80 -20.62
C TYR A 465 4.08 -0.32 -21.02
N ILE A 466 3.03 -1.05 -20.64
CA ILE A 466 1.66 -0.68 -20.98
C ILE A 466 1.27 0.63 -20.29
N VAL A 467 1.55 0.78 -18.99
CA VAL A 467 1.22 2.00 -18.23
C VAL A 467 1.98 3.19 -18.80
N GLU A 468 3.28 3.06 -19.04
CA GLU A 468 4.12 4.09 -19.65
C GLU A 468 3.55 4.55 -21.00
N ASN A 469 3.05 3.64 -21.82
CA ASN A 469 2.54 3.96 -23.16
C ASN A 469 1.03 4.27 -23.20
N THR A 470 0.32 4.26 -22.07
CA THR A 470 -1.13 4.54 -22.01
C THR A 470 -1.46 5.67 -21.03
N VAL A 471 -1.05 5.54 -19.77
CA VAL A 471 -1.23 6.55 -18.71
C VAL A 471 -0.23 7.69 -18.89
N GLY A 472 1.04 7.38 -19.21
CA GLY A 472 2.10 8.36 -19.42
C GLY A 472 1.72 9.51 -20.38
N PRO A 473 1.26 9.23 -21.62
CA PRO A 473 0.82 10.27 -22.55
C PRO A 473 -0.33 11.15 -22.03
N LYS A 474 -1.19 10.60 -21.16
CA LYS A 474 -2.30 11.36 -20.54
C LYS A 474 -1.82 12.24 -19.41
N VAL A 475 -0.79 11.82 -18.68
CA VAL A 475 -0.10 12.66 -17.72
C VAL A 475 0.60 13.81 -18.44
N GLU A 476 1.32 13.54 -19.53
CA GLU A 476 1.95 14.58 -20.36
C GLU A 476 0.92 15.60 -20.85
N GLU A 477 -0.22 15.16 -21.40
CA GLU A 477 -1.32 16.04 -21.84
C GLU A 477 -1.83 16.96 -20.72
N LYS A 478 -1.94 16.46 -19.48
CA LYS A 478 -2.34 17.28 -18.32
C LYS A 478 -1.28 18.30 -17.91
N LEU A 479 -0.02 18.05 -18.27
CA LEU A 479 1.13 18.89 -17.92
C LEU A 479 1.50 19.92 -19.00
N GLU A 480 1.09 19.74 -20.26
CA GLU A 480 1.48 20.62 -21.40
C GLU A 480 1.27 22.12 -21.14
N ASP A 481 0.14 22.48 -20.51
CA ASP A 481 -0.25 23.87 -20.23
C ASP A 481 0.07 24.33 -18.79
N GLN A 482 0.76 23.50 -17.99
CA GLN A 482 1.05 23.78 -16.59
C GLN A 482 2.44 24.43 -16.44
N PRO A 483 2.62 25.33 -15.45
CA PRO A 483 3.93 25.91 -15.19
C PRO A 483 4.95 24.84 -14.78
N THR A 484 6.18 25.02 -15.24
CA THR A 484 7.34 24.22 -14.83
C THR A 484 7.68 24.51 -13.37
N LEU A 485 8.40 23.60 -12.71
CA LEU A 485 8.90 23.81 -11.36
C LEU A 485 9.65 25.15 -11.21
N GLU A 486 10.56 25.43 -12.14
CA GLU A 486 11.35 26.68 -12.14
C GLU A 486 10.48 27.93 -12.27
N GLU A 487 9.35 27.85 -12.98
CA GLU A 487 8.42 28.97 -13.11
C GLU A 487 7.64 29.17 -11.82
N ILE A 488 7.16 28.08 -11.20
CA ILE A 488 6.47 28.12 -9.90
C ILE A 488 7.38 28.76 -8.86
N GLU A 489 8.63 28.31 -8.70
CA GLU A 489 9.55 28.84 -7.69
C GLU A 489 9.88 30.32 -7.83
N LYS A 490 9.73 30.90 -9.04
CA LYS A 490 9.93 32.34 -9.31
C LYS A 490 8.70 33.19 -9.00
N MET A 491 7.54 32.58 -8.81
CA MET A 491 6.30 33.26 -8.45
C MET A 491 6.31 33.72 -6.99
N ASP A 492 5.40 34.63 -6.63
CA ASP A 492 5.16 34.94 -5.21
C ASP A 492 4.48 33.77 -4.48
N GLU A 493 4.55 33.74 -3.16
CA GLU A 493 4.05 32.63 -2.32
C GLU A 493 2.57 32.28 -2.60
N LYS A 494 1.73 33.28 -2.88
CA LYS A 494 0.30 33.04 -3.14
C LYS A 494 0.07 32.49 -4.54
N GLU A 495 0.83 32.97 -5.51
CA GLU A 495 0.82 32.44 -6.88
C GLU A 495 1.41 31.02 -6.93
N GLN A 496 2.42 30.72 -6.11
CA GLN A 496 2.98 29.39 -5.91
C GLN A 496 1.91 28.41 -5.41
N GLU A 497 1.28 28.71 -4.27
CA GLU A 497 0.20 27.89 -3.71
C GLU A 497 -0.88 27.59 -4.76
N LYS A 498 -1.28 28.61 -5.53
CA LYS A 498 -2.28 28.46 -6.58
C LYS A 498 -1.80 27.56 -7.71
N ALA A 499 -0.57 27.74 -8.19
CA ALA A 499 -0.01 26.96 -9.28
C ALA A 499 0.21 25.48 -8.87
N GLU A 500 0.70 25.24 -7.65
CA GLU A 500 0.82 23.91 -7.06
C GLU A 500 -0.52 23.19 -7.04
N ASN A 501 -1.53 23.81 -6.42
CA ASN A 501 -2.87 23.23 -6.30
C ASN A 501 -3.52 22.99 -7.66
N GLN A 502 -3.34 23.89 -8.62
CA GLN A 502 -3.88 23.74 -9.98
C GLN A 502 -3.23 22.56 -10.71
N LYS A 503 -1.91 22.41 -10.59
CA LYS A 503 -1.16 21.33 -11.25
C LYS A 503 -1.51 19.97 -10.65
N ILE A 504 -1.55 19.87 -9.32
CA ILE A 504 -2.00 18.66 -8.61
C ILE A 504 -3.42 18.30 -9.02
N ALA A 505 -4.36 19.26 -8.94
CA ALA A 505 -5.75 19.01 -9.32
C ALA A 505 -5.88 18.55 -10.79
N SER A 506 -5.07 19.08 -11.69
CA SER A 506 -5.08 18.69 -13.10
C SER A 506 -4.67 17.23 -13.31
N LEU A 507 -3.66 16.75 -12.57
CA LEU A 507 -3.24 15.35 -12.58
C LEU A 507 -4.29 14.43 -11.92
N LEU A 508 -4.87 14.87 -10.81
CA LEU A 508 -5.91 14.12 -10.08
C LEU A 508 -7.26 14.03 -10.82
N GLU A 509 -7.45 14.77 -11.91
CA GLU A 509 -8.62 14.63 -12.81
C GLU A 509 -8.55 13.39 -13.72
N LEU A 510 -7.40 12.71 -13.79
CA LEU A 510 -7.26 11.47 -14.56
C LEU A 510 -8.08 10.35 -13.92
N ASN A 511 -8.81 9.59 -14.73
CA ASN A 511 -9.51 8.37 -14.32
C ASN A 511 -8.88 7.18 -15.05
N VAL A 512 -8.24 6.29 -14.30
CA VAL A 512 -7.61 5.06 -14.78
C VAL A 512 -8.42 3.88 -14.27
N CYS A 513 -8.87 3.00 -15.17
CA CYS A 513 -9.72 1.87 -14.82
C CYS A 513 -9.13 0.56 -15.34
N ASP A 514 -9.06 -0.45 -14.47
CA ASP A 514 -8.84 -1.84 -14.85
C ASP A 514 -10.12 -2.69 -14.63
N PRO A 515 -10.83 -3.08 -15.71
CA PRO A 515 -12.12 -3.78 -15.62
C PRO A 515 -12.01 -5.29 -15.31
N ALA A 516 -10.79 -5.80 -15.16
CA ALA A 516 -10.50 -7.17 -14.74
C ALA A 516 -9.20 -7.15 -13.91
N MET A 517 -9.23 -6.34 -12.84
CA MET A 517 -8.02 -5.88 -12.16
C MET A 517 -7.20 -6.98 -11.51
N GLY A 518 -7.81 -8.14 -11.22
CA GLY A 518 -7.17 -9.20 -10.46
C GLY A 518 -6.59 -8.64 -9.16
N SER A 519 -5.30 -8.85 -8.98
CA SER A 519 -4.51 -8.37 -7.84
C SER A 519 -4.14 -6.88 -7.84
N GLY A 520 -4.55 -6.13 -8.87
CA GLY A 520 -4.36 -4.67 -8.95
C GLY A 520 -3.00 -4.23 -9.49
N HIS A 521 -2.26 -5.07 -10.24
CA HIS A 521 -0.90 -4.73 -10.72
C HIS A 521 -0.87 -3.48 -11.61
N PHE A 522 -1.80 -3.38 -12.57
CA PHE A 522 -1.91 -2.17 -13.40
C PHE A 522 -2.30 -0.95 -12.58
N LEU A 523 -3.12 -1.13 -11.55
CA LEU A 523 -3.57 -0.06 -10.65
C LEU A 523 -2.42 0.47 -9.79
N THR A 524 -1.58 -0.41 -9.24
CA THR A 524 -0.39 -0.02 -8.48
C THR A 524 0.63 0.71 -9.36
N GLU A 525 0.85 0.24 -10.60
CA GLU A 525 1.79 0.88 -11.52
C GLU A 525 1.26 2.23 -12.04
N ALA A 526 -0.03 2.32 -12.35
CA ALA A 526 -0.65 3.60 -12.71
C ALA A 526 -0.58 4.61 -11.55
N THR A 527 -0.75 4.12 -10.31
CA THR A 527 -0.57 4.95 -9.11
C THR A 527 0.84 5.51 -9.04
N GLU A 528 1.85 4.65 -9.18
CA GLU A 528 3.27 5.02 -9.16
C GLU A 528 3.59 6.05 -10.26
N CYS A 529 3.12 5.80 -11.49
CA CYS A 529 3.33 6.67 -12.64
C CYS A 529 2.81 8.10 -12.39
N ILE A 530 1.56 8.25 -11.94
CA ILE A 530 0.96 9.58 -11.70
C ILE A 530 1.58 10.23 -10.45
N ALA A 531 1.81 9.45 -9.38
CA ALA A 531 2.34 9.98 -8.12
C ALA A 531 3.77 10.51 -8.27
N LYS A 532 4.63 9.83 -9.06
CA LYS A 532 5.97 10.32 -9.39
C LYS A 532 5.93 11.68 -10.08
N GLU A 533 5.00 11.89 -10.99
CA GLU A 533 4.86 13.17 -11.68
C GLU A 533 4.35 14.29 -10.77
N ILE A 534 3.47 13.98 -9.81
CA ILE A 534 3.09 14.93 -8.75
C ILE A 534 4.33 15.28 -7.90
N TYR A 535 5.04 14.26 -7.44
CA TYR A 535 6.17 14.40 -6.52
C TYR A 535 7.36 15.14 -7.15
N HIS A 536 7.70 14.82 -8.40
CA HIS A 536 8.82 15.46 -9.12
C HIS A 536 8.41 16.73 -9.86
N GLY A 537 7.13 16.91 -10.16
CA GLY A 537 6.63 18.02 -10.95
C GLY A 537 6.07 19.18 -10.13
N VAL A 538 5.91 19.04 -8.81
CA VAL A 538 5.32 20.04 -7.91
C VAL A 538 6.18 20.20 -6.64
N PRO A 539 6.43 21.44 -6.15
CA PRO A 539 7.21 21.63 -4.91
C PRO A 539 6.54 21.09 -3.64
N LEU A 540 5.23 20.85 -3.65
CA LEU A 540 4.40 20.37 -2.52
C LEU A 540 4.48 21.19 -1.22
N LYS A 541 5.07 22.39 -1.24
CA LYS A 541 5.32 23.22 -0.04
C LYS A 541 4.04 23.64 0.67
N HIS A 542 2.94 23.78 -0.08
CA HIS A 542 1.67 24.25 0.43
C HIS A 542 0.67 23.13 0.69
N GLN A 543 1.10 21.86 0.61
CA GLN A 543 0.25 20.71 0.90
C GLN A 543 0.32 20.33 2.39
N ASP A 544 -0.78 19.81 2.91
CA ASP A 544 -0.88 19.37 4.32
C ASP A 544 -0.24 17.99 4.48
N ILE A 545 1.09 17.97 4.37
CA ILE A 545 1.94 16.78 4.53
C ILE A 545 2.55 16.86 5.93
N GLU A 546 2.28 15.86 6.77
CA GLU A 546 2.83 15.81 8.12
C GLU A 546 4.37 15.73 8.09
N GLU A 547 5.05 16.19 9.16
CA GLU A 547 6.53 16.29 9.21
C GLU A 547 7.24 14.93 8.99
N ASP A 548 6.57 13.82 9.22
CA ASP A 548 7.03 12.41 9.08
C ASP A 548 6.49 11.71 7.81
N GLU A 549 5.35 12.14 7.24
CA GLU A 549 4.79 11.61 5.97
C GLU A 549 5.57 11.97 4.68
N GLU A 550 6.14 11.02 3.96
CA GLU A 550 6.88 11.29 2.72
C GLU A 550 5.99 11.82 1.57
N GLY A 551 6.45 12.86 0.87
CA GLY A 551 5.67 13.51 -0.20
C GLY A 551 5.25 12.59 -1.35
N LEU A 552 6.06 11.58 -1.68
CA LEU A 552 5.67 10.57 -2.67
C LEU A 552 4.53 9.68 -2.15
N ASN A 553 4.56 9.24 -0.88
CA ASN A 553 3.47 8.45 -0.31
C ASN A 553 2.19 9.28 -0.19
N TRP A 554 2.31 10.54 0.19
CA TRP A 554 1.18 11.47 0.13
C TRP A 554 0.60 11.54 -1.28
N ALA A 555 1.44 11.70 -2.31
CA ALA A 555 1.00 11.73 -3.70
C ALA A 555 0.33 10.41 -4.13
N LYS A 556 0.90 9.26 -3.77
CA LYS A 556 0.29 7.94 -4.01
C LYS A 556 -1.10 7.84 -3.39
N ARG A 557 -1.26 8.29 -2.13
CA ARG A 557 -2.56 8.33 -1.44
C ARG A 557 -3.57 9.20 -2.19
N GLN A 558 -3.16 10.39 -2.63
CA GLN A 558 -4.02 11.27 -3.43
C GLN A 558 -4.43 10.61 -4.76
N VAL A 559 -3.51 9.96 -5.46
CA VAL A 559 -3.80 9.28 -6.73
C VAL A 559 -4.75 8.11 -6.52
N VAL A 560 -4.51 7.24 -5.53
CA VAL A 560 -5.40 6.12 -5.23
C VAL A 560 -6.81 6.60 -4.86
N GLN A 561 -6.93 7.70 -4.11
CA GLN A 561 -8.22 8.24 -3.69
C GLN A 561 -9.04 8.86 -4.84
N ASN A 562 -8.41 9.34 -5.91
CA ASN A 562 -9.08 10.16 -6.92
C ASN A 562 -9.08 9.55 -8.32
N CYS A 563 -8.05 8.77 -8.68
CA CYS A 563 -7.77 8.38 -10.05
C CYS A 563 -7.98 6.91 -10.36
N ILE A 564 -7.94 6.03 -9.36
CA ILE A 564 -7.74 4.59 -9.56
C ILE A 564 -9.05 3.83 -9.37
N TYR A 565 -9.54 3.20 -10.44
CA TYR A 565 -10.78 2.43 -10.46
C TYR A 565 -10.51 0.99 -10.89
N GLY A 566 -11.27 0.05 -10.35
CA GLY A 566 -11.09 -1.36 -10.68
C GLY A 566 -12.36 -2.18 -10.51
N VAL A 567 -12.49 -3.20 -11.34
CA VAL A 567 -13.60 -4.16 -11.26
C VAL A 567 -13.03 -5.56 -11.39
N ASP A 568 -13.52 -6.49 -10.57
CA ASP A 568 -13.24 -7.91 -10.74
C ASP A 568 -14.48 -8.77 -10.40
N ILE A 569 -14.61 -9.89 -11.10
CA ILE A 569 -15.70 -10.85 -10.87
C ILE A 569 -15.46 -11.70 -9.62
N ASN A 570 -14.22 -11.81 -9.15
CA ASN A 570 -13.89 -12.52 -7.93
C ASN A 570 -13.79 -11.53 -6.76
N PRO A 571 -14.65 -11.63 -5.73
CA PRO A 571 -14.62 -10.70 -4.60
C PRO A 571 -13.30 -10.74 -3.83
N LEU A 572 -12.60 -11.88 -3.81
CA LEU A 572 -11.28 -11.99 -3.17
C LEU A 572 -10.17 -11.31 -3.97
N ALA A 573 -10.31 -11.21 -5.30
CA ALA A 573 -9.40 -10.44 -6.12
C ALA A 573 -9.57 -8.93 -5.85
N VAL A 574 -10.81 -8.48 -5.63
CA VAL A 574 -11.09 -7.10 -5.20
C VAL A 574 -10.39 -6.77 -3.88
N GLU A 575 -10.51 -7.63 -2.86
CA GLU A 575 -9.82 -7.44 -1.59
C GLU A 575 -8.29 -7.48 -1.74
N LEU A 576 -7.79 -8.28 -2.67
CA LEU A 576 -6.37 -8.32 -2.98
C LEU A 576 -5.88 -7.03 -3.66
N GLY A 577 -6.62 -6.49 -4.62
CA GLY A 577 -6.33 -5.19 -5.24
C GLY A 577 -6.25 -4.07 -4.19
N LYS A 578 -7.18 -4.07 -3.22
CA LYS A 578 -7.14 -3.15 -2.08
C LYS A 578 -5.87 -3.32 -1.25
N LEU A 579 -5.53 -4.56 -0.89
CA LEU A 579 -4.31 -4.86 -0.13
C LEU A 579 -3.06 -4.37 -0.86
N SER A 580 -2.92 -4.65 -2.15
CA SER A 580 -1.78 -4.22 -2.96
C SER A 580 -1.62 -2.70 -2.91
N LEU A 581 -2.71 -1.96 -3.13
CA LEU A 581 -2.69 -0.49 -3.06
C LEU A 581 -2.37 0.01 -1.65
N TRP A 582 -2.93 -0.58 -0.61
CA TRP A 582 -2.64 -0.16 0.77
C TRP A 582 -1.19 -0.34 1.17
N ILE A 583 -0.53 -1.44 0.76
CA ILE A 583 0.89 -1.62 1.07
C ILE A 583 1.74 -0.58 0.29
N GLU A 584 1.31 -0.20 -0.92
CA GLU A 584 1.95 0.86 -1.71
C GLU A 584 1.72 2.27 -1.14
N THR A 585 0.57 2.54 -0.52
CA THR A 585 0.19 3.88 -0.01
C THR A 585 0.31 4.05 1.50
N MET A 586 0.86 3.04 2.18
CA MET A 586 1.01 3.01 3.64
C MET A 586 1.92 4.15 4.13
N ALA A 587 1.39 4.95 5.06
CA ALA A 587 2.09 6.02 5.73
C ALA A 587 1.99 5.85 7.26
N GLU A 588 3.01 6.32 7.97
CA GLU A 588 3.04 6.29 9.44
C GLU A 588 1.92 7.17 10.00
N GLY A 589 1.21 6.71 11.03
CA GLY A 589 0.13 7.48 11.66
C GLY A 589 -1.16 7.66 10.84
N LYS A 590 -1.16 7.33 9.54
CA LYS A 590 -2.32 7.52 8.65
C LYS A 590 -3.13 6.21 8.48
N PRO A 591 -4.47 6.29 8.43
CA PRO A 591 -5.28 5.13 8.10
C PRO A 591 -5.17 4.76 6.62
N LEU A 592 -5.56 3.53 6.29
CA LEU A 592 -5.75 3.06 4.93
C LEU A 592 -6.92 3.78 4.27
N ASN A 593 -6.75 4.14 2.99
CA ASN A 593 -7.80 4.77 2.20
C ASN A 593 -9.03 3.85 2.09
N PHE A 594 -10.22 4.42 2.05
CA PHE A 594 -11.45 3.65 1.83
C PHE A 594 -11.63 3.40 0.32
N LEU A 595 -11.56 2.15 -0.13
CA LEU A 595 -11.48 1.85 -1.58
C LEU A 595 -12.74 1.24 -2.20
N ASP A 596 -13.77 0.87 -1.42
CA ASP A 596 -14.94 0.13 -1.96
C ASP A 596 -15.73 0.90 -3.03
N HIS A 597 -15.67 2.24 -2.98
CA HIS A 597 -16.34 3.10 -3.95
C HIS A 597 -15.59 3.21 -5.29
N HIS A 598 -14.34 2.71 -5.35
CA HIS A 598 -13.43 2.75 -6.50
C HIS A 598 -13.09 1.35 -7.02
N LEU A 599 -12.94 0.37 -6.12
CA LEU A 599 -12.68 -1.03 -6.42
C LEU A 599 -13.91 -1.87 -6.12
N LYS A 600 -14.52 -2.45 -7.16
CA LYS A 600 -15.84 -3.09 -7.07
C LYS A 600 -15.85 -4.55 -7.52
N HIS A 601 -16.69 -5.33 -6.86
CA HIS A 601 -17.03 -6.68 -7.27
C HIS A 601 -18.14 -6.64 -8.33
N GLY A 602 -17.92 -7.28 -9.48
CA GLY A 602 -18.91 -7.38 -10.55
C GLY A 602 -18.38 -7.97 -11.84
N ASN A 603 -19.30 -8.41 -12.69
CA ASN A 603 -19.01 -8.87 -14.04
C ASN A 603 -18.99 -7.67 -15.00
N SER A 604 -17.78 -7.20 -15.32
CA SER A 604 -17.56 -6.03 -16.18
C SER A 604 -18.16 -6.14 -17.59
N LEU A 605 -18.54 -7.34 -18.03
CA LEU A 605 -19.13 -7.60 -19.35
C LEU A 605 -20.67 -7.59 -19.36
N ILE A 606 -21.33 -7.72 -18.21
CA ILE A 606 -22.78 -7.88 -18.13
C ILE A 606 -23.39 -6.71 -17.35
N GLY A 607 -24.21 -5.93 -18.02
CA GLY A 607 -24.91 -4.81 -17.40
C GLY A 607 -25.62 -3.96 -18.45
N SER A 608 -26.15 -2.84 -17.99
CA SER A 608 -26.90 -1.89 -18.82
C SER A 608 -26.46 -0.48 -18.52
N ASN A 609 -26.35 0.33 -19.58
CA ASN A 609 -26.12 1.76 -19.47
C ASN A 609 -27.41 2.45 -19.04
N PHE A 610 -27.30 3.35 -18.06
CA PHE A 610 -28.36 4.22 -17.59
C PHE A 610 -29.10 4.93 -18.73
N ASP A 611 -28.41 5.30 -19.81
CA ASP A 611 -29.02 6.00 -20.95
C ASP A 611 -30.00 5.13 -21.75
N ASN A 612 -29.87 3.81 -21.65
CA ASN A 612 -30.63 2.84 -22.44
C ASN A 612 -31.82 2.25 -21.69
N ILE A 613 -31.82 2.28 -20.35
CA ILE A 613 -32.86 1.65 -19.52
C ILE A 613 -34.22 2.37 -19.56
N PHE A 614 -34.34 3.48 -20.28
CA PHE A 614 -35.60 4.21 -20.46
C PHE A 614 -36.48 3.66 -21.61
N THR A 615 -36.03 2.60 -22.28
CA THR A 615 -36.74 1.93 -23.36
C THR A 615 -36.65 0.43 -23.19
N HIS A 616 -37.70 -0.30 -23.57
CA HIS A 616 -37.63 -1.75 -23.61
C HIS A 616 -36.55 -2.21 -24.61
N PRO A 617 -35.64 -3.12 -24.24
CA PRO A 617 -34.48 -3.45 -25.07
C PRO A 617 -34.79 -4.32 -26.31
N THR A 618 -35.84 -5.15 -26.26
CA THR A 618 -36.15 -6.14 -27.31
C THR A 618 -37.44 -5.85 -28.06
N GLU A 619 -38.29 -4.96 -27.55
CA GLU A 619 -39.58 -4.62 -28.16
C GLU A 619 -39.51 -3.21 -28.76
N ASN A 620 -39.90 -3.06 -30.03
CA ASN A 620 -39.88 -1.77 -30.73
C ASN A 620 -41.00 -0.84 -30.20
N GLN A 621 -40.67 -0.01 -29.21
CA GLN A 621 -41.53 1.06 -28.70
C GLN A 621 -40.85 2.43 -28.76
N LYS A 622 -41.67 3.48 -28.74
CA LYS A 622 -41.18 4.85 -28.55
C LYS A 622 -40.76 5.03 -27.10
N ARG A 623 -39.64 5.71 -26.89
CA ARG A 623 -39.22 6.22 -25.58
C ARG A 623 -40.34 7.08 -25.00
N LEU A 624 -40.68 6.83 -23.73
CA LEU A 624 -41.61 7.67 -22.97
C LEU A 624 -41.08 9.10 -22.88
N ASP A 625 -41.99 10.07 -22.85
CA ASP A 625 -41.63 11.48 -22.71
C ASP A 625 -41.32 11.77 -21.23
N ASN A 626 -40.45 12.76 -20.95
CA ASN A 626 -40.06 13.07 -19.57
C ASN A 626 -41.26 13.46 -18.67
N GLU A 627 -42.39 13.86 -19.25
CA GLU A 627 -43.64 14.18 -18.53
C GLU A 627 -44.36 12.95 -17.96
N ASP A 628 -44.00 11.74 -18.42
CA ASP A 628 -44.62 10.47 -17.98
C ASP A 628 -44.02 9.95 -16.66
N PHE A 629 -42.90 10.52 -16.21
CA PHE A 629 -42.17 10.06 -15.02
C PHE A 629 -42.46 10.92 -13.80
N ASN A 630 -42.47 10.30 -12.61
CA ASN A 630 -42.47 11.02 -11.33
C ASN A 630 -41.07 11.53 -10.93
N PHE A 631 -40.08 11.35 -11.79
CA PHE A 631 -38.69 11.76 -11.60
C PHE A 631 -38.15 12.37 -12.89
N SER A 632 -37.10 13.19 -12.78
CA SER A 632 -36.34 13.66 -13.94
C SER A 632 -35.08 12.81 -14.10
N PRO A 633 -34.87 12.12 -15.25
CA PRO A 633 -33.63 11.36 -15.50
C PRO A 633 -32.37 12.21 -15.36
N GLU A 634 -32.41 13.46 -15.83
CA GLU A 634 -31.30 14.40 -15.74
C GLU A 634 -31.02 14.80 -14.29
N GLU A 635 -32.07 15.10 -13.51
CA GLU A 635 -31.91 15.41 -12.08
C GLU A 635 -31.39 14.19 -11.30
N ALA A 636 -31.81 12.98 -11.66
CA ALA A 636 -31.31 11.75 -11.05
C ALA A 636 -29.81 11.56 -11.32
N ARG A 637 -29.34 11.78 -12.56
CA ARG A 637 -27.90 11.76 -12.89
C ARG A 637 -27.11 12.76 -12.08
N GLU A 638 -27.53 14.03 -12.09
CA GLU A 638 -26.86 15.10 -11.36
C GLU A 638 -26.84 14.82 -9.84
N ASN A 639 -27.91 14.23 -9.31
CA ASN A 639 -28.01 13.88 -7.90
C ASN A 639 -27.08 12.72 -7.53
N PHE A 640 -27.06 11.62 -8.30
CA PHE A 640 -26.16 10.50 -8.05
C PHE A 640 -24.70 10.90 -8.18
N GLN A 641 -24.36 11.65 -9.22
CA GLN A 641 -23.03 12.21 -9.38
C GLN A 641 -22.63 13.07 -8.19
N ARG A 642 -23.49 14.02 -7.77
CA ARG A 642 -23.18 14.92 -6.66
C ARG A 642 -22.97 14.18 -5.35
N GLN A 643 -23.86 13.24 -5.02
CA GLN A 643 -23.70 12.43 -3.81
C GLN A 643 -22.41 11.61 -3.83
N TYR A 644 -22.03 11.05 -4.97
CA TYR A 644 -20.79 10.29 -5.11
C TYR A 644 -19.55 11.18 -4.98
N LEU A 645 -19.57 12.35 -5.63
CA LEU A 645 -18.49 13.34 -5.52
C LEU A 645 -18.34 13.87 -4.09
N GLU A 646 -19.46 14.07 -3.37
CA GLU A 646 -19.45 14.42 -1.94
C GLU A 646 -18.77 13.34 -1.10
N ILE A 647 -18.98 12.05 -1.41
CA ILE A 647 -18.31 10.93 -0.73
C ILE A 647 -16.81 10.92 -1.04
N GLU A 648 -16.42 11.05 -2.31
CA GLU A 648 -15.00 11.05 -2.71
C GLU A 648 -14.18 12.15 -2.03
N GLN A 649 -14.78 13.34 -1.92
CA GLN A 649 -14.18 14.53 -1.29
C GLN A 649 -14.16 14.48 0.24
N MET A 650 -14.72 13.43 0.86
CA MET A 650 -14.58 13.27 2.32
C MET A 650 -13.12 13.05 2.69
N PRO A 651 -12.63 13.69 3.78
CA PRO A 651 -11.26 13.50 4.24
C PRO A 651 -11.01 12.06 4.69
N GLU A 652 -9.76 11.63 4.67
CA GLU A 652 -9.34 10.25 5.02
C GLU A 652 -8.08 10.24 5.90
N ASN A 653 -7.87 11.29 6.69
CA ASN A 653 -6.66 11.46 7.50
C ASN A 653 -6.76 10.81 8.88
N THR A 654 -7.96 10.36 9.28
CA THR A 654 -8.21 9.71 10.58
C THR A 654 -9.17 8.53 10.42
N VAL A 655 -9.09 7.54 11.30
CA VAL A 655 -9.99 6.37 11.25
C VAL A 655 -11.46 6.75 11.42
N GLN A 656 -11.78 7.80 12.18
CA GLN A 656 -13.14 8.31 12.28
C GLN A 656 -13.66 8.81 10.93
N GLN A 657 -12.84 9.52 10.17
CA GLN A 657 -13.22 10.01 8.85
C GLN A 657 -13.41 8.87 7.84
N ILE A 658 -12.57 7.82 7.90
CA ILE A 658 -12.75 6.60 7.11
C ILE A 658 -14.12 5.95 7.40
N HIS A 659 -14.47 5.77 8.68
CA HIS A 659 -15.78 5.23 9.06
C HIS A 659 -16.94 6.12 8.58
N GLU A 660 -16.80 7.44 8.67
CA GLU A 660 -17.81 8.37 8.18
C GLU A 660 -18.01 8.25 6.67
N LYS A 661 -16.93 8.10 5.90
CA LYS A 661 -16.96 7.91 4.45
C LYS A 661 -17.58 6.58 4.06
N GLU A 662 -17.18 5.50 4.73
CA GLU A 662 -17.78 4.18 4.57
C GLU A 662 -19.28 4.20 4.86
N GLN A 663 -19.71 4.84 5.95
CA GLN A 663 -21.13 4.98 6.29
C GLN A 663 -21.90 5.82 5.26
N ALA A 664 -21.29 6.89 4.75
CA ALA A 664 -21.89 7.70 3.69
C ALA A 664 -22.09 6.89 2.41
N TYR A 665 -21.10 6.08 2.03
CA TYR A 665 -21.18 5.16 0.90
C TYR A 665 -22.23 4.06 1.09
N LYS A 666 -22.23 3.37 2.24
CA LYS A 666 -23.24 2.37 2.59
C LYS A 666 -24.65 2.96 2.54
N LYS A 667 -24.82 4.19 3.04
CA LYS A 667 -26.09 4.92 2.98
C LYS A 667 -26.49 5.26 1.54
N PHE A 668 -25.54 5.65 0.68
CA PHE A 668 -25.81 5.89 -0.74
C PHE A 668 -26.34 4.61 -1.41
N ILE A 669 -25.68 3.46 -1.24
CA ILE A 669 -26.11 2.22 -1.90
C ILE A 669 -27.38 1.62 -1.28
N SER A 670 -27.47 1.61 0.05
CA SER A 670 -28.51 0.84 0.77
C SER A 670 -29.75 1.66 1.13
N ASN A 671 -29.63 2.98 1.26
CA ASN A 671 -30.73 3.83 1.75
C ASN A 671 -31.22 4.85 0.71
N ASN A 672 -30.56 4.97 -0.45
CA ASN A 672 -31.05 5.78 -1.56
C ASN A 672 -32.06 4.97 -2.37
N THR A 673 -33.34 5.09 -2.04
CA THR A 673 -34.44 4.37 -2.72
C THR A 673 -34.44 4.61 -4.23
N LEU A 674 -34.12 5.82 -4.68
CA LEU A 674 -34.10 6.14 -6.10
C LEU A 674 -32.97 5.38 -6.81
N TYR A 675 -31.77 5.36 -6.22
CA TYR A 675 -30.64 4.58 -6.73
C TYR A 675 -30.98 3.09 -6.84
N GLN A 676 -31.55 2.51 -5.79
CA GLN A 676 -31.98 1.10 -5.78
C GLN A 676 -33.01 0.80 -6.86
N GLN A 677 -34.00 1.67 -7.06
CA GLN A 677 -35.00 1.50 -8.12
C GLN A 677 -34.38 1.53 -9.51
N PHE A 678 -33.37 2.37 -9.76
CA PHE A 678 -32.64 2.38 -11.02
C PHE A 678 -31.74 1.15 -11.21
N GLN A 679 -31.11 0.67 -10.15
CA GLN A 679 -30.36 -0.59 -10.17
C GLN A 679 -31.29 -1.76 -10.52
N GLN A 680 -32.46 -1.84 -9.87
CA GLN A 680 -33.49 -2.84 -10.15
C GLN A 680 -33.97 -2.75 -11.61
N LEU A 681 -34.25 -1.55 -12.11
CA LEU A 681 -34.60 -1.32 -13.53
C LEU A 681 -33.48 -1.80 -14.46
N ALA A 682 -32.22 -1.50 -14.14
CA ALA A 682 -31.09 -1.92 -14.94
C ALA A 682 -30.90 -3.45 -14.93
N ASN A 683 -31.19 -4.12 -13.81
CA ASN A 683 -31.26 -5.58 -13.72
C ASN A 683 -32.35 -6.13 -14.66
N ILE A 684 -33.56 -5.57 -14.61
CA ILE A 684 -34.68 -5.96 -15.47
C ILE A 684 -34.32 -5.78 -16.95
N HIS A 685 -33.77 -4.63 -17.31
CA HIS A 685 -33.34 -4.31 -18.68
C HIS A 685 -32.27 -5.29 -19.17
N THR A 686 -31.25 -5.57 -18.36
CA THR A 686 -30.18 -6.50 -18.71
C THR A 686 -30.73 -7.92 -18.89
N ARG A 687 -31.64 -8.34 -18.00
CA ARG A 687 -32.25 -9.66 -18.05
C ARG A 687 -33.01 -9.92 -19.35
N GLN A 688 -33.65 -8.90 -19.94
CA GLN A 688 -34.39 -9.07 -21.21
C GLN A 688 -33.53 -9.59 -22.36
N PHE A 689 -32.21 -9.36 -22.34
CA PHE A 689 -31.30 -9.91 -23.35
C PHE A 689 -31.03 -11.42 -23.17
N PHE A 690 -31.30 -11.97 -21.98
CA PHE A 690 -31.15 -13.40 -21.68
C PHE A 690 -32.50 -14.14 -21.72
N SER A 691 -33.54 -13.50 -21.20
CA SER A 691 -34.91 -14.04 -21.17
C SER A 691 -35.92 -12.89 -21.24
N GLU A 692 -36.68 -12.84 -22.32
CA GLU A 692 -37.74 -11.85 -22.60
C GLU A 692 -38.97 -12.11 -21.70
N GLU A 693 -38.79 -12.01 -20.38
CA GLU A 693 -39.82 -12.35 -19.39
C GLU A 693 -40.73 -11.18 -19.03
N ALA A 694 -40.21 -9.94 -19.06
CA ALA A 694 -41.02 -8.75 -18.81
C ALA A 694 -41.50 -8.21 -20.15
N ASN A 695 -42.81 -8.11 -20.35
CA ASN A 695 -43.33 -7.47 -21.56
C ASN A 695 -43.16 -5.95 -21.45
N SER A 696 -43.23 -5.28 -22.60
CA SER A 696 -43.19 -3.82 -22.71
C SER A 696 -44.10 -3.07 -21.72
N SER A 697 -45.32 -3.56 -21.48
CA SER A 697 -46.25 -2.87 -20.56
C SER A 697 -45.79 -2.97 -19.11
N ASP A 698 -45.29 -4.12 -18.68
CA ASP A 698 -44.78 -4.30 -17.31
C ASP A 698 -43.51 -3.47 -17.09
N TYR A 699 -42.64 -3.40 -18.10
CA TYR A 699 -41.44 -2.56 -18.09
C TYR A 699 -41.76 -1.07 -17.97
N GLU A 700 -42.66 -0.55 -18.82
CA GLU A 700 -43.13 0.84 -18.77
C GLU A 700 -43.79 1.15 -17.43
N ASN A 701 -44.62 0.23 -16.91
CA ASN A 701 -45.27 0.39 -15.61
C ASN A 701 -44.25 0.47 -14.48
N PHE A 702 -43.17 -0.32 -14.51
CA PHE A 702 -42.08 -0.20 -13.54
C PHE A 702 -41.40 1.17 -13.66
N LEU A 703 -41.06 1.57 -14.89
CA LEU A 703 -40.36 2.82 -15.19
C LEU A 703 -41.14 4.05 -14.68
N ILE A 704 -42.46 4.11 -14.91
CA ILE A 704 -43.33 5.20 -14.43
C ILE A 704 -43.44 5.23 -12.90
N ASN A 705 -43.25 4.09 -12.23
CA ASN A 705 -43.32 3.99 -10.77
C ASN A 705 -42.02 4.35 -10.05
N ILE A 706 -40.91 4.54 -10.75
CA ILE A 706 -39.65 5.02 -10.14
C ILE A 706 -39.90 6.36 -9.43
N GLY A 707 -39.32 6.52 -8.24
CA GLY A 707 -39.52 7.67 -7.35
C GLY A 707 -40.73 7.55 -6.43
N ASN A 708 -41.63 6.59 -6.65
CA ASN A 708 -42.72 6.31 -5.71
C ASN A 708 -42.22 5.45 -4.53
N PRO A 709 -42.80 5.61 -3.32
CA PRO A 709 -42.46 4.76 -2.18
C PRO A 709 -42.99 3.34 -2.37
N GLY A 710 -42.10 2.36 -2.21
CA GLY A 710 -42.38 0.93 -2.40
C GLY A 710 -42.25 0.49 -3.85
N ASN A 711 -42.19 -0.82 -4.08
CA ASN A 711 -42.16 -1.41 -5.41
C ASN A 711 -43.31 -2.43 -5.55
N PRO A 712 -44.41 -2.09 -6.27
CA PRO A 712 -45.57 -2.96 -6.39
C PRO A 712 -45.30 -4.22 -7.23
N PHE A 713 -44.12 -4.33 -7.83
CA PHE A 713 -43.70 -5.45 -8.66
C PHE A 713 -42.76 -6.41 -7.92
N GLU A 714 -42.38 -6.16 -6.66
CA GLU A 714 -41.47 -7.03 -5.89
C GLU A 714 -41.89 -8.50 -5.88
N ASP A 715 -43.20 -8.76 -5.94
CA ASP A 715 -43.76 -10.09 -5.89
C ASP A 715 -43.91 -10.80 -7.24
N THR A 716 -43.71 -10.11 -8.36
CA THR A 716 -43.86 -10.69 -9.69
C THR A 716 -42.69 -11.62 -10.02
N GLU A 717 -42.97 -12.65 -10.83
CA GLU A 717 -41.97 -13.67 -11.19
C GLU A 717 -40.85 -13.07 -12.05
N TRP A 718 -41.19 -12.25 -13.05
CA TRP A 718 -40.21 -11.58 -13.91
C TRP A 718 -39.28 -10.64 -13.12
N PHE A 719 -39.78 -9.97 -12.07
CA PHE A 719 -38.97 -9.09 -11.24
C PHE A 719 -37.99 -9.92 -10.40
N LYS A 720 -38.49 -10.93 -9.68
CA LYS A 720 -37.69 -11.83 -8.85
C LYS A 720 -36.61 -12.54 -9.67
N ASN A 721 -36.96 -13.02 -10.86
CA ASN A 721 -36.02 -13.67 -11.77
C ASN A 721 -34.93 -12.70 -12.25
N ALA A 722 -35.28 -11.45 -12.56
CA ALA A 722 -34.30 -10.44 -12.95
C ALA A 722 -33.34 -10.08 -11.81
N GLN A 723 -33.82 -9.94 -10.57
CA GLN A 723 -32.95 -9.65 -9.43
C GLN A 723 -32.06 -10.86 -9.09
N SER A 724 -32.62 -12.07 -9.08
CA SER A 724 -31.86 -13.30 -8.82
C SER A 724 -30.79 -13.54 -9.88
N ASP A 725 -31.10 -13.36 -11.17
CA ASP A 725 -30.10 -13.54 -12.24
C ASP A 725 -29.00 -12.47 -12.20
N ALA A 726 -29.32 -11.26 -11.72
CA ALA A 726 -28.34 -10.21 -11.50
C ALA A 726 -27.36 -10.58 -10.36
N GLU A 727 -27.86 -11.15 -9.27
CA GLU A 727 -27.03 -11.70 -8.18
C GLU A 727 -26.18 -12.89 -8.66
N ASP A 728 -26.80 -13.86 -9.35
CA ASP A 728 -26.12 -15.07 -9.83
C ASP A 728 -25.01 -14.79 -10.85
N ARG A 729 -25.19 -13.75 -11.69
CA ARG A 729 -24.25 -13.37 -12.76
C ARG A 729 -23.38 -12.16 -12.42
N ASN A 730 -23.57 -11.57 -11.24
CA ASN A 730 -22.91 -10.37 -10.76
C ASN A 730 -23.01 -9.19 -11.74
N TYR A 731 -24.21 -8.78 -12.13
CA TYR A 731 -24.39 -7.66 -13.07
C TYR A 731 -23.66 -6.39 -12.58
N PHE A 732 -22.96 -5.72 -13.50
CA PHE A 732 -22.22 -4.49 -13.24
C PHE A 732 -22.68 -3.35 -14.15
N HIS A 733 -23.45 -2.42 -13.58
CA HIS A 733 -24.01 -1.28 -14.31
C HIS A 733 -23.07 -0.08 -14.26
N TRP A 734 -22.02 -0.08 -15.09
CA TRP A 734 -20.93 0.93 -15.12
C TRP A 734 -21.33 2.37 -14.79
N GLN A 735 -22.39 2.90 -15.41
CA GLN A 735 -22.82 4.29 -15.20
C GLN A 735 -23.48 4.55 -13.84
N LEU A 736 -24.12 3.53 -13.24
CA LEU A 736 -24.65 3.59 -11.88
C LEU A 736 -23.58 3.25 -10.84
N GLU A 737 -22.60 2.44 -11.20
CA GLU A 737 -21.51 2.05 -10.31
C GLU A 737 -20.46 3.17 -10.19
N PHE A 738 -20.15 3.89 -11.27
CA PHE A 738 -19.22 5.03 -11.26
C PHE A 738 -19.87 6.30 -11.83
N PRO A 739 -20.94 6.81 -11.18
CA PRO A 739 -21.70 7.95 -11.71
C PRO A 739 -20.87 9.23 -11.87
N GLN A 740 -19.87 9.44 -11.01
CA GLN A 740 -18.93 10.55 -11.08
C GLN A 740 -18.07 10.54 -12.34
N VAL A 741 -17.72 9.36 -12.86
CA VAL A 741 -16.91 9.19 -14.06
C VAL A 741 -17.78 9.32 -15.31
N PHE A 742 -18.96 8.67 -15.31
CA PHE A 742 -19.78 8.55 -16.51
C PHE A 742 -20.80 9.66 -16.73
N PHE A 743 -21.22 10.40 -15.69
CA PHE A 743 -22.24 11.46 -15.84
C PHE A 743 -21.69 12.85 -16.15
N GLY A 744 -20.42 12.96 -16.57
CA GLY A 744 -19.82 14.18 -17.15
C GLY A 744 -19.43 15.23 -16.11
N GLU A 745 -19.31 16.51 -16.45
CA GLU A 745 -19.09 17.58 -15.46
C GLU A 745 -20.44 18.15 -14.97
N LEU A 746 -20.57 18.33 -13.64
CA LEU A 746 -21.68 19.10 -13.06
C LEU A 746 -21.71 20.50 -13.70
N LYS A 747 -22.84 20.89 -14.31
CA LYS A 747 -23.01 22.21 -14.97
C LYS A 747 -22.78 23.41 -14.03
N GLU A 748 -22.71 23.21 -12.72
CA GLU A 748 -22.42 24.26 -11.73
C GLU A 748 -20.92 24.63 -11.60
N LYS A 749 -20.00 23.95 -12.32
CA LYS A 749 -18.54 24.17 -12.19
C LYS A 749 -17.97 25.42 -12.88
N VAL A 750 -18.77 26.35 -13.41
CA VAL A 750 -18.25 27.64 -13.91
C VAL A 750 -18.15 28.71 -12.81
N GLU A 751 -18.77 28.52 -11.64
CA GLU A 751 -18.70 29.51 -10.53
C GLU A 751 -18.03 29.00 -9.24
N GLN A 752 -17.61 27.73 -9.18
CA GLN A 752 -16.99 27.14 -7.98
C GLN A 752 -15.51 26.72 -8.10
N LYS A 753 -14.88 26.85 -9.29
CA LYS A 753 -13.42 26.62 -9.45
C LYS A 753 -12.54 27.62 -8.68
N GLU A 754 -13.11 28.62 -7.98
CA GLU A 754 -12.38 29.56 -7.11
C GLU A 754 -12.34 29.15 -5.61
N LYS A 755 -13.00 28.06 -5.20
CA LYS A 755 -13.15 27.71 -3.76
C LYS A 755 -12.29 26.55 -3.23
N TYR A 756 -11.23 26.16 -3.94
CA TYR A 756 -10.11 25.46 -3.30
C TYR A 756 -9.22 26.40 -2.47
N THR A 757 -9.62 27.66 -2.29
CA THR A 757 -9.00 28.59 -1.35
C THR A 757 -9.90 28.75 -0.12
N HIS A 758 -9.36 28.35 1.02
CA HIS A 758 -9.94 28.46 2.37
C HIS A 758 -11.02 27.44 2.77
N THR A 759 -10.66 26.48 3.63
CA THR A 759 -11.23 26.38 5.00
C THR A 759 -10.55 25.26 5.79
N HIS A 760 -9.45 25.58 6.50
CA HIS A 760 -9.06 24.87 7.73
C HIS A 760 -8.88 25.91 8.84
N THR A 761 -9.98 26.23 9.53
CA THR A 761 -9.94 26.76 10.90
C THR A 761 -11.24 26.39 11.62
N HIS A 762 -11.09 25.64 12.71
CA HIS A 762 -12.01 25.40 13.83
C HIS A 762 -13.53 25.26 13.58
N THR A 763 -13.96 24.02 13.81
CA THR A 763 -15.27 23.50 14.25
C THR A 763 -16.24 24.52 14.88
N ARG A 764 -17.49 24.55 14.36
CA ARG A 764 -18.69 24.56 15.22
C ARG A 764 -19.94 24.05 14.49
N PHE A 765 -20.43 22.91 14.97
CA PHE A 765 -21.74 22.33 14.74
C PHE A 765 -22.88 23.36 14.83
N ASN A 766 -23.80 23.34 13.86
CA ASN A 766 -25.26 23.45 14.06
C ASN A 766 -26.02 23.46 12.72
N TRP A 767 -26.62 22.33 12.31
CA TRP A 767 -27.89 22.38 11.58
C TRP A 767 -28.66 21.06 11.67
N LEU A 768 -29.45 20.92 12.74
CA LEU A 768 -30.54 19.95 12.84
C LEU A 768 -31.75 20.71 13.38
N ARG A 769 -32.64 21.15 12.47
CA ARG A 769 -34.10 21.35 12.66
C ARG A 769 -34.66 22.28 11.59
N ARG A 770 -35.16 21.73 10.48
CA ARG A 770 -36.34 22.26 9.78
C ARG A 770 -37.09 21.16 9.02
N SER A 771 -37.92 20.40 9.74
CA SER A 771 -39.12 19.79 9.15
C SER A 771 -40.18 19.66 10.26
N ASN A 772 -41.18 20.54 10.19
CA ASN A 772 -42.55 20.27 10.66
C ASN A 772 -43.41 21.52 10.43
N ARG A 773 -44.18 21.51 9.34
CA ARG A 773 -45.39 22.33 9.20
C ARG A 773 -46.60 21.41 9.15
N LYS A 774 -47.52 21.61 10.10
CA LYS A 774 -48.95 21.28 9.98
C LYS A 774 -49.78 22.46 10.52
N PRO A 775 -51.07 22.56 10.17
CA PRO A 775 -51.64 23.81 9.67
C PRO A 775 -52.37 24.68 10.71
N SER A 776 -52.69 25.88 10.23
CA SER A 776 -53.42 27.01 10.80
C SER A 776 -54.55 26.72 11.81
N ILE A 777 -54.54 27.46 12.92
CA ILE A 777 -55.75 27.88 13.64
C ILE A 777 -55.59 29.36 14.06
N CYS A 778 -56.57 30.18 13.67
CA CYS A 778 -56.81 31.55 14.11
C CYS A 778 -56.79 31.69 15.63
N GLN A 779 -56.19 32.77 16.16
CA GLN A 779 -56.84 33.57 17.19
C GLN A 779 -56.21 34.95 17.41
N THR A 780 -57.11 35.84 17.79
CA THR A 780 -57.08 37.30 17.86
C THR A 780 -56.47 37.88 19.16
N ARG A 781 -55.91 39.10 19.00
CA ARG A 781 -55.98 40.28 19.89
C ARG A 781 -55.26 40.31 21.27
N SER A 782 -54.46 41.38 21.36
CA SER A 782 -54.41 42.44 22.39
C SER A 782 -53.55 42.29 23.67
N ASN A 783 -52.63 43.25 23.79
CA ASN A 783 -52.26 44.06 24.96
C ASN A 783 -52.07 43.38 26.32
N HIS A 784 -50.85 43.43 26.86
CA HIS A 784 -50.46 44.50 27.79
C HIS A 784 -48.99 44.45 28.25
N ARG A 785 -48.49 45.65 28.60
CA ARG A 785 -47.36 45.99 29.49
C ARG A 785 -47.15 44.94 30.60
N THR A 786 -45.95 44.68 31.12
CA THR A 786 -45.13 45.62 31.92
C THR A 786 -43.75 45.02 32.23
N GLN A 787 -42.78 45.91 32.38
CA GLN A 787 -41.41 45.82 32.91
C GLN A 787 -41.05 44.68 33.90
N ARG A 788 -39.82 44.15 33.76
CA ARG A 788 -38.72 44.11 34.76
C ARG A 788 -37.47 43.55 34.08
N VAL A 789 -36.42 44.36 33.91
CA VAL A 789 -35.24 44.52 34.79
C VAL A 789 -34.40 43.24 34.92
N SER A 790 -33.13 43.47 34.67
CA SER A 790 -31.99 42.61 34.40
C SER A 790 -31.41 41.83 35.60
N ARG A 791 -30.43 40.98 35.24
CA ARG A 791 -29.44 40.26 36.05
C ARG A 791 -30.01 38.97 36.67
N THR A 792 -29.42 37.80 36.46
CA THR A 792 -28.03 37.37 36.17
C THR A 792 -28.06 36.10 35.34
#